data_AF-A0A8C8CMB8-F1
#
_entry.id   AF-A0A8C8CMB8-F1
#
_cell.length_a   1.000
_cell.length_b   1.000
_cell.length_c   1.000
_cell.angle_alpha   90.00
_cell.angle_beta   90.00
_cell.angle_gamma   90.00
#
_symmetry.space_group_name_H-M   'P 1'
#
loop_
_entity.id
_entity.type
_entity.pdbx_description
1 polymer ?
#
loop_
_entity_poly.entity_id
_entity_poly.type
_entity_poly.pdbx_seq_one_letter_code
_entity_poly.pdbx_strand_id
1 'polypeptide(L)'
;MEQVYASGMAAKLRSQWDRDEGLGQNHNAVKFQGQDFESLRAQCLQSSSLFEDSLFPCAASSLGFNELGPRSSKTQGVRWKRPPEICTRPQFIMDGATRTDICQGALGDCWLLAAIASLTLNDNLLHRVVPHGQDFGGQYAGIFHFQFWQYGEWVEVVIDDRLPVKDGKLLFVHSAEGGEFWSALLEKAYAKLNGCYEALSGGSTSEGFEDFTGGVTEMFELRKAPSDLYSIISRAVERGSLLGCSIDVSTNTHTHDMEAVTFKKLVKGHAYSLTGVDEVSQCLIDTKTVIPSVMCFHCGCFSSREWEGVDRSVRGRLQNCSEDGEFWMSFSDFLLEFTRLEICNLTADALEATQQKKWSSAVYQGEWRSGSTAGGCRNFPATFWINPQFKVALQHPDTAGQSDCSFLVALMQKDRRKKRKEGKDMETIGFAIYEYMGKSGVHLKRDFFLTHGSSARSELFINLREVSSRFQLPAGEYIIVPSTFEPKKEGDFVLRVFSEKPANYEELDDDVTAELPAETELDESQIDAGFKSLFRQLAGEDMEISATELQTILNRIMTKREFLDRVLQTDGSGKLGLTEFHVLWEKIKRYLTIFRQFDLDKSGTMSSYEMRMALEAAGFKLTNHLFQLIILRYTEADLAVDFDNFVTCLVRLETMFKTFKTLDTDADGVIQLNFFQV
;
A
#
# COMPACT_ATOMS: atom_id res chain seq x y z
N MET A 1 -2.10 -20.46 27.31
CA MET A 1 -1.12 -19.38 27.15
C MET A 1 -1.88 -18.08 27.34
N GLU A 2 -1.44 -17.21 28.24
CA GLU A 2 -2.00 -15.85 28.33
C GLU A 2 -1.78 -15.13 27.00
N GLN A 3 -2.77 -14.36 26.57
CA GLN A 3 -2.69 -13.58 25.33
C GLN A 3 -1.70 -12.44 25.56
N VAL A 4 -0.53 -12.50 24.92
CA VAL A 4 0.47 -11.42 25.00
C VAL A 4 -0.04 -10.26 24.15
N TYR A 5 -0.44 -9.16 24.78
CA TYR A 5 -0.85 -7.95 24.09
C TYR A 5 0.37 -7.09 23.79
N ALA A 6 0.79 -7.08 22.52
CA ALA A 6 1.81 -6.15 22.04
C ALA A 6 1.16 -4.82 21.61
N SER A 7 1.85 -3.70 21.81
CA SER A 7 1.41 -2.37 21.36
C SER A 7 2.55 -1.62 20.66
N GLY A 8 2.22 -0.63 19.83
CA GLY A 8 3.22 0.17 19.12
C GLY A 8 4.13 -0.67 18.23
N MET A 9 5.45 -0.46 18.36
CA MET A 9 6.46 -1.17 17.55
C MET A 9 6.49 -2.68 17.77
N ALA A 10 6.23 -3.16 18.99
CA ALA A 10 6.17 -4.58 19.27
C ALA A 10 5.02 -5.26 18.51
N ALA A 11 3.88 -4.58 18.37
CA ALA A 11 2.75 -5.08 17.58
C ALA A 11 3.09 -5.15 16.08
N LYS A 12 3.80 -4.14 15.56
CA LYS A 12 4.25 -4.11 14.17
C LYS A 12 5.21 -5.26 13.86
N LEU A 13 6.17 -5.53 14.74
CA LEU A 13 7.11 -6.66 14.60
C LEU A 13 6.41 -8.02 14.69
N ARG A 14 5.49 -8.21 15.65
CA ARG A 14 4.72 -9.46 15.74
C ARG A 14 3.89 -9.70 14.48
N SER A 15 3.23 -8.65 13.97
CA SER A 15 2.47 -8.73 12.72
C SER A 15 3.37 -9.06 11.53
N GLN A 16 4.62 -8.59 11.50
CA GLN A 16 5.58 -9.00 10.47
C GLN A 16 5.93 -10.48 10.57
N TRP A 17 6.25 -10.99 11.77
CA TRP A 17 6.54 -12.41 11.97
C TRP A 17 5.35 -13.31 11.62
N ASP A 18 4.14 -12.93 12.00
CA ASP A 18 2.93 -13.68 11.64
C ASP A 18 2.78 -13.79 10.11
N ARG A 19 3.14 -12.73 9.37
CA ARG A 19 3.12 -12.72 7.90
C ARG A 19 4.21 -13.60 7.30
N ASP A 20 5.40 -13.59 7.88
CA ASP A 20 6.51 -14.47 7.46
C ASP A 20 6.15 -15.95 7.70
N GLU A 21 5.32 -16.24 8.71
CA GLU A 21 4.73 -17.56 8.99
C GLU A 21 3.52 -17.89 8.09
N GLY A 22 3.07 -16.97 7.22
CA GLY A 22 2.04 -17.18 6.21
C GLY A 22 0.69 -16.52 6.47
N LEU A 23 0.54 -15.68 7.52
CA LEU A 23 -0.65 -14.85 7.70
C LEU A 23 -0.78 -13.84 6.53
N GLY A 24 -1.99 -13.69 6.00
CA GLY A 24 -2.26 -12.83 4.84
C GLY A 24 -2.15 -13.55 3.50
N GLN A 25 -1.90 -14.86 3.47
CA GLN A 25 -2.13 -15.67 2.28
C GLN A 25 -3.63 -15.97 2.12
N ASN A 26 -4.10 -16.30 0.92
CA ASN A 26 -5.54 -16.51 0.66
C ASN A 26 -6.17 -17.59 1.58
N HIS A 27 -5.45 -18.67 1.85
CA HIS A 27 -5.92 -19.74 2.75
C HIS A 27 -5.77 -19.41 4.25
N ASN A 28 -5.05 -18.35 4.60
CA ASN A 28 -4.79 -17.90 5.97
C ASN A 28 -4.93 -16.37 6.06
N ALA A 29 -6.10 -15.87 5.65
CA ALA A 29 -6.36 -14.45 5.53
C ALA A 29 -6.35 -13.75 6.90
N VAL A 30 -5.93 -12.48 6.91
CA VAL A 30 -5.98 -11.62 8.11
C VAL A 30 -7.44 -11.37 8.47
N LYS A 31 -7.81 -11.63 9.72
CA LYS A 31 -9.17 -11.37 10.23
C LYS A 31 -9.37 -9.87 10.42
N PHE A 32 -10.22 -9.25 9.60
CA PHE A 32 -10.46 -7.82 9.68
C PHE A 32 -11.00 -7.43 11.06
N GLN A 33 -10.27 -6.55 11.73
CA GLN A 33 -10.59 -6.09 13.10
C GLN A 33 -10.77 -7.23 14.12
N GLY A 34 -10.13 -8.39 13.87
CA GLY A 34 -10.16 -9.55 14.77
C GLY A 34 -11.47 -10.34 14.77
N GLN A 35 -12.41 -10.06 13.84
CA GLN A 35 -13.65 -10.84 13.72
C GLN A 35 -13.38 -12.17 13.01
N ASP A 36 -13.81 -13.28 13.64
CA ASP A 36 -13.71 -14.64 13.10
C ASP A 36 -15.09 -15.14 12.68
N PHE A 37 -15.26 -15.44 11.38
CA PHE A 37 -16.56 -15.82 10.83
C PHE A 37 -17.16 -17.05 11.53
N GLU A 38 -16.40 -18.14 11.63
CA GLU A 38 -16.90 -19.41 12.18
C GLU A 38 -17.27 -19.30 13.66
N SER A 39 -16.44 -18.60 14.46
CA SER A 39 -16.71 -18.37 15.88
C SER A 39 -17.95 -17.51 16.09
N LEU A 40 -18.09 -16.41 15.34
CA LEU A 40 -19.23 -15.50 15.46
C LEU A 40 -20.53 -16.17 14.98
N ARG A 41 -20.46 -16.94 13.89
CA ARG A 41 -21.58 -17.74 13.39
C ARG A 41 -22.01 -18.80 14.39
N ALA A 42 -21.05 -19.55 14.96
CA ALA A 42 -21.33 -20.56 15.97
C ALA A 42 -21.98 -19.95 17.23
N GLN A 43 -21.50 -18.80 17.68
CA GLN A 43 -22.10 -18.06 18.81
C GLN A 43 -23.55 -17.68 18.51
N CYS A 44 -23.82 -17.11 17.33
CA CYS A 44 -25.17 -16.69 16.92
C CYS A 44 -26.14 -17.87 16.80
N LEU A 45 -25.67 -19.01 16.25
CA LEU A 45 -26.46 -20.24 16.17
C LEU A 45 -26.78 -20.80 17.57
N GLN A 46 -25.80 -20.77 18.50
CA GLN A 46 -26.01 -21.20 19.89
C GLN A 46 -27.00 -20.32 20.64
N SER A 47 -26.94 -18.99 20.45
CA SER A 47 -27.85 -18.04 21.08
C SER A 47 -29.19 -17.89 20.34
N SER A 48 -29.37 -18.55 19.18
CA SER A 48 -30.55 -18.39 18.31
C SER A 48 -30.83 -16.92 17.96
N SER A 49 -29.77 -16.13 17.77
CA SER A 49 -29.85 -14.71 17.41
C SER A 49 -29.21 -14.47 16.04
N LEU A 50 -29.65 -13.44 15.33
CA LEU A 50 -28.98 -13.01 14.10
C LEU A 50 -27.78 -12.12 14.45
N PHE A 51 -26.70 -12.27 13.70
CA PHE A 51 -25.50 -11.47 13.87
C PHE A 51 -25.78 -9.99 13.65
N GLU A 52 -25.25 -9.16 14.54
CA GLU A 52 -25.27 -7.72 14.42
C GLU A 52 -23.85 -7.19 14.46
N ASP A 53 -23.40 -6.61 13.36
CA ASP A 53 -22.04 -6.13 13.24
C ASP A 53 -21.85 -4.80 14.00
N SER A 54 -21.19 -4.88 15.15
CA SER A 54 -20.86 -3.71 15.98
C SER A 54 -19.80 -2.81 15.33
N LEU A 55 -19.00 -3.35 14.40
CA LEU A 55 -17.91 -2.62 13.75
C LEU A 55 -18.33 -1.91 12.47
N PHE A 56 -19.48 -2.29 11.90
CA PHE A 56 -20.12 -1.61 10.78
C PHE A 56 -21.63 -1.47 11.03
N PRO A 57 -22.04 -0.58 11.97
CA PRO A 57 -23.41 -0.51 12.44
C PRO A 57 -24.38 -0.04 11.36
N CYS A 58 -25.66 -0.35 11.51
CA CYS A 58 -26.75 0.18 10.67
C CYS A 58 -27.03 1.66 10.97
N ALA A 59 -26.05 2.53 10.71
CA ALA A 59 -26.07 3.95 11.05
C ALA A 59 -25.70 4.81 9.83
N ALA A 60 -26.02 6.11 9.91
CA ALA A 60 -25.67 7.06 8.85
C ALA A 60 -24.16 7.16 8.59
N SER A 61 -23.32 6.92 9.61
CA SER A 61 -21.86 6.88 9.47
C SER A 61 -21.36 5.79 8.53
N SER A 62 -22.10 4.69 8.41
CA SER A 62 -21.77 3.57 7.51
C SER A 62 -22.18 3.85 6.07
N LEU A 63 -23.16 4.75 5.87
CA LEU A 63 -23.53 5.24 4.53
C LEU A 63 -22.51 6.26 4.02
N GLY A 64 -22.12 7.23 4.85
CA GLY A 64 -21.19 8.27 4.41
C GLY A 64 -20.97 9.40 5.40
N PHE A 65 -20.29 10.44 4.92
CA PHE A 65 -19.85 11.59 5.69
C PHE A 65 -20.19 12.93 5.02
N ASN A 66 -20.48 12.98 3.71
CA ASN A 66 -20.83 14.19 2.98
C ASN A 66 -22.10 13.98 2.12
N GLU A 67 -21.98 13.53 0.88
CA GLU A 67 -23.08 13.28 -0.06
C GLU A 67 -24.03 12.19 0.43
N LEU A 68 -23.53 11.21 1.17
CA LEU A 68 -24.33 10.18 1.85
C LEU A 68 -24.25 10.32 3.38
N GLY A 69 -23.88 11.52 3.87
CA GLY A 69 -23.80 11.80 5.29
C GLY A 69 -25.16 11.92 5.99
N PRO A 70 -25.19 12.10 7.33
CA PRO A 70 -26.41 12.14 8.13
C PRO A 70 -27.40 13.27 7.78
N ARG A 71 -26.92 14.34 7.14
CA ARG A 71 -27.74 15.51 6.76
C ARG A 71 -28.13 15.53 5.28
N SER A 72 -27.76 14.50 4.53
CA SER A 72 -28.04 14.43 3.10
C SER A 72 -29.50 14.05 2.84
N SER A 73 -30.14 14.71 1.88
CA SER A 73 -31.47 14.31 1.39
C SER A 73 -31.45 12.95 0.69
N LYS A 74 -30.28 12.53 0.18
CA LYS A 74 -30.11 11.22 -0.49
C LYS A 74 -30.35 10.07 0.50
N THR A 75 -29.90 10.21 1.75
CA THR A 75 -30.01 9.18 2.80
C THR A 75 -31.25 9.30 3.67
N GLN A 76 -32.06 10.36 3.49
CA GLN A 76 -33.32 10.50 4.19
C GLN A 76 -34.30 9.37 3.81
N GLY A 77 -34.87 8.71 4.83
CA GLY A 77 -35.83 7.62 4.66
C GLY A 77 -35.20 6.23 4.43
N VAL A 78 -33.87 6.14 4.41
CA VAL A 78 -33.16 4.85 4.30
C VAL A 78 -33.39 4.01 5.56
N ARG A 79 -33.69 2.74 5.37
CA ARG A 79 -33.82 1.73 6.42
C ARG A 79 -32.93 0.55 6.12
N TRP A 80 -32.36 -0.06 7.14
CA TRP A 80 -31.56 -1.27 6.99
C TRP A 80 -32.46 -2.48 7.15
N LYS A 81 -32.47 -3.38 6.17
CA LYS A 81 -33.30 -4.60 6.15
C LYS A 81 -32.49 -5.80 5.72
N ARG A 82 -32.79 -6.98 6.26
CA ARG A 82 -32.18 -8.24 5.81
C ARG A 82 -32.89 -8.77 4.55
N PRO A 83 -32.23 -9.56 3.69
CA PRO A 83 -32.83 -10.19 2.53
C PRO A 83 -34.15 -10.94 2.81
N PRO A 84 -34.32 -11.70 3.91
CA PRO A 84 -35.60 -12.33 4.24
C PRO A 84 -36.76 -11.34 4.54
N GLU A 85 -36.47 -10.07 4.79
CA GLU A 85 -37.48 -9.00 4.97
C GLU A 85 -37.85 -8.30 3.66
N ILE A 86 -37.09 -8.55 2.59
CA ILE A 86 -37.21 -7.89 1.28
C ILE A 86 -37.79 -8.87 0.26
N CYS A 87 -37.32 -10.12 0.26
CA CYS A 87 -37.71 -11.17 -0.67
C CYS A 87 -38.18 -12.44 0.08
N THR A 88 -39.15 -13.17 -0.49
CA THR A 88 -39.75 -14.37 0.13
C THR A 88 -38.81 -15.59 0.15
N ARG A 89 -37.91 -15.69 -0.81
CA ARG A 89 -36.94 -16.80 -0.93
C ARG A 89 -35.57 -16.22 -1.30
N PRO A 90 -34.89 -15.54 -0.36
CA PRO A 90 -33.56 -15.02 -0.64
C PRO A 90 -32.60 -16.16 -0.93
N GLN A 91 -31.76 -15.98 -1.93
CA GLN A 91 -30.67 -16.87 -2.28
C GLN A 91 -29.36 -16.08 -2.23
N PHE A 92 -28.28 -16.76 -1.85
CA PHE A 92 -26.97 -16.12 -1.85
C PHE A 92 -26.49 -15.98 -3.29
N ILE A 93 -26.39 -17.11 -4.00
CA ILE A 93 -26.11 -17.20 -5.44
C ILE A 93 -27.20 -18.07 -6.09
N MET A 94 -27.76 -17.67 -7.24
CA MET A 94 -28.76 -18.43 -8.01
C MET A 94 -28.18 -18.87 -9.36
N ASP A 95 -28.14 -20.17 -9.63
CA ASP A 95 -27.70 -20.74 -10.92
C ASP A 95 -26.30 -20.29 -11.40
N GLY A 96 -25.42 -19.98 -10.44
CA GLY A 96 -24.07 -19.47 -10.68
C GLY A 96 -24.01 -17.96 -10.53
N ALA A 97 -22.88 -17.43 -10.06
CA ALA A 97 -22.73 -15.99 -9.92
C ALA A 97 -22.38 -15.41 -11.28
N THR A 98 -23.29 -14.64 -11.84
CA THR A 98 -23.16 -14.09 -13.18
C THR A 98 -23.15 -12.58 -13.16
N ARG A 99 -22.72 -11.99 -14.27
CA ARG A 99 -22.71 -10.53 -14.45
C ARG A 99 -24.10 -9.90 -14.39
N THR A 100 -25.19 -10.63 -14.64
CA THR A 100 -26.56 -10.08 -14.58
C THR A 100 -27.01 -9.76 -13.14
N ASP A 101 -26.24 -10.24 -12.16
CA ASP A 101 -26.52 -10.08 -10.74
C ASP A 101 -26.05 -8.70 -10.22
N ILE A 102 -25.51 -7.87 -11.12
CA ILE A 102 -24.78 -6.64 -10.79
C ILE A 102 -25.45 -5.45 -11.50
N CYS A 103 -26.43 -4.85 -10.86
CA CYS A 103 -27.03 -3.59 -11.30
C CYS A 103 -26.57 -2.44 -10.38
N GLN A 104 -26.10 -1.34 -10.97
CA GLN A 104 -25.69 -0.16 -10.22
C GLN A 104 -26.87 0.50 -9.51
N GLY A 105 -26.67 0.80 -8.23
CA GLY A 105 -27.60 1.58 -7.44
C GLY A 105 -27.32 3.09 -7.52
N ALA A 106 -27.59 3.80 -6.43
CA ALA A 106 -27.47 5.25 -6.35
C ALA A 106 -26.06 5.77 -6.00
N LEU A 107 -25.04 4.90 -6.03
CA LEU A 107 -23.64 5.21 -5.70
C LEU A 107 -22.79 5.28 -6.97
N GLY A 108 -21.83 6.21 -7.01
CA GLY A 108 -20.90 6.41 -8.13
C GLY A 108 -19.71 5.46 -8.10
N ASP A 109 -19.95 4.16 -7.92
CA ASP A 109 -18.93 3.11 -7.76
C ASP A 109 -18.93 2.11 -8.92
N CYS A 110 -19.38 2.53 -10.11
CA CYS A 110 -19.36 1.73 -11.34
C CYS A 110 -18.02 1.00 -11.60
N TRP A 111 -16.90 1.58 -11.20
CA TRP A 111 -15.57 0.97 -11.27
C TRP A 111 -15.48 -0.35 -10.50
N LEU A 112 -16.12 -0.43 -9.33
CA LEU A 112 -16.17 -1.63 -8.51
C LEU A 112 -17.07 -2.67 -9.17
N LEU A 113 -18.22 -2.25 -9.69
CA LEU A 113 -19.17 -3.15 -10.36
C LEU A 113 -18.58 -3.77 -11.62
N ALA A 114 -17.87 -2.97 -12.44
CA ALA A 114 -17.15 -3.48 -13.58
C ALA A 114 -16.08 -4.52 -13.15
N ALA A 115 -15.41 -4.29 -12.02
CA ALA A 115 -14.47 -5.25 -11.47
C ALA A 115 -15.15 -6.56 -11.02
N ILE A 116 -16.30 -6.47 -10.33
CA ILE A 116 -17.08 -7.63 -9.89
C ILE A 116 -17.61 -8.38 -11.12
N ALA A 117 -18.09 -7.68 -12.15
CA ALA A 117 -18.60 -8.28 -13.38
C ALA A 117 -17.49 -9.07 -14.10
N SER A 118 -16.28 -8.52 -14.22
CA SER A 118 -15.16 -9.27 -14.80
C SER A 118 -14.77 -10.47 -13.93
N LEU A 119 -14.89 -10.38 -12.61
CA LEU A 119 -14.61 -11.48 -11.69
C LEU A 119 -15.53 -12.69 -11.93
N THR A 120 -16.80 -12.46 -12.30
CA THR A 120 -17.75 -13.54 -12.64
C THR A 120 -17.37 -14.35 -13.88
N LEU A 121 -16.44 -13.87 -14.70
CA LEU A 121 -15.93 -14.62 -15.86
C LEU A 121 -14.97 -15.74 -15.46
N ASN A 122 -14.54 -15.78 -14.19
CA ASN A 122 -13.59 -16.76 -13.68
C ASN A 122 -14.02 -17.24 -12.28
N ASP A 123 -14.74 -18.37 -12.25
CA ASP A 123 -15.27 -18.98 -11.03
C ASP A 123 -14.20 -19.21 -9.95
N ASN A 124 -12.98 -19.59 -10.34
CA ASN A 124 -11.89 -19.82 -9.39
C ASN A 124 -11.44 -18.55 -8.68
N LEU A 125 -11.41 -17.42 -9.39
CA LEU A 125 -11.10 -16.13 -8.77
C LEU A 125 -12.26 -15.63 -7.93
N LEU A 126 -13.49 -15.79 -8.43
CA LEU A 126 -14.69 -15.44 -7.69
C LEU A 126 -14.73 -16.14 -6.33
N HIS A 127 -14.45 -17.45 -6.29
CA HIS A 127 -14.52 -18.22 -5.04
C HIS A 127 -13.40 -17.90 -4.03
N ARG A 128 -12.35 -17.19 -4.45
CA ARG A 128 -11.37 -16.62 -3.52
C ARG A 128 -11.93 -15.43 -2.78
N VAL A 129 -12.75 -14.61 -3.46
CA VAL A 129 -13.37 -13.41 -2.89
C VAL A 129 -14.68 -13.74 -2.18
N VAL A 130 -15.44 -14.67 -2.73
CA VAL A 130 -16.76 -15.12 -2.28
C VAL A 130 -16.67 -16.61 -1.90
N PRO A 131 -16.28 -16.92 -0.65
CA PRO A 131 -16.14 -18.30 -0.19
C PRO A 131 -17.43 -19.12 -0.33
N HIS A 132 -17.28 -20.40 -0.62
CA HIS A 132 -18.38 -21.36 -0.67
C HIS A 132 -19.02 -21.62 0.70
N GLY A 133 -20.21 -22.22 0.70
CA GLY A 133 -20.88 -22.67 1.93
C GLY A 133 -21.73 -21.61 2.64
N GLN A 134 -21.91 -20.45 2.00
CA GLN A 134 -22.77 -19.37 2.48
C GLN A 134 -24.18 -19.51 1.88
N ASP A 135 -25.22 -19.51 2.73
CA ASP A 135 -26.62 -19.58 2.30
C ASP A 135 -27.57 -18.82 3.25
N PHE A 136 -28.82 -18.66 2.81
CA PHE A 136 -29.93 -18.21 3.66
C PHE A 136 -30.74 -19.40 4.23
N GLY A 137 -30.16 -20.59 4.20
CA GLY A 137 -30.78 -21.88 4.49
C GLY A 137 -30.48 -22.39 5.91
N GLY A 138 -30.27 -23.70 6.04
CA GLY A 138 -30.40 -24.44 7.31
C GLY A 138 -29.44 -24.04 8.44
N GLN A 139 -28.37 -23.29 8.16
CA GLN A 139 -27.44 -22.77 9.17
C GLN A 139 -27.27 -21.25 9.06
N TYR A 140 -28.35 -20.57 8.68
CA TYR A 140 -28.41 -19.11 8.59
C TYR A 140 -28.37 -18.47 9.98
N ALA A 141 -27.44 -17.53 10.16
CA ALA A 141 -27.31 -16.69 11.35
C ALA A 141 -27.20 -15.19 11.01
N GLY A 142 -27.59 -14.79 9.80
CA GLY A 142 -27.51 -13.38 9.36
C GLY A 142 -26.09 -12.83 9.24
N ILE A 143 -25.11 -13.71 8.97
CA ILE A 143 -23.67 -13.42 8.92
C ILE A 143 -23.07 -14.01 7.64
N PHE A 144 -22.20 -13.24 6.99
CA PHE A 144 -21.50 -13.59 5.76
C PHE A 144 -20.04 -13.11 5.83
N HIS A 145 -19.18 -13.66 4.98
CA HIS A 145 -17.79 -13.26 4.89
C HIS A 145 -17.27 -13.26 3.45
N PHE A 146 -16.30 -12.40 3.21
CA PHE A 146 -15.63 -12.20 1.93
C PHE A 146 -14.14 -12.02 2.16
N GLN A 147 -13.32 -12.29 1.16
CA GLN A 147 -11.90 -12.01 1.24
C GLN A 147 -11.49 -10.99 0.18
N PHE A 148 -10.71 -10.01 0.60
CA PHE A 148 -10.16 -9.01 -0.30
C PHE A 148 -8.66 -8.98 -0.15
N TRP A 149 -7.95 -8.89 -1.26
CA TRP A 149 -6.54 -8.54 -1.24
C TRP A 149 -6.40 -7.07 -0.89
N GLN A 150 -5.55 -6.75 0.07
CA GLN A 150 -5.25 -5.40 0.53
C GLN A 150 -3.75 -5.26 0.65
N TYR A 151 -3.13 -4.50 -0.25
CA TYR A 151 -1.75 -4.03 -0.09
C TYR A 151 -0.72 -5.14 0.20
N GLY A 152 -0.87 -6.31 -0.41
CA GLY A 152 0.04 -7.45 -0.28
C GLY A 152 -0.53 -8.63 0.51
N GLU A 153 -1.67 -8.48 1.19
CA GLU A 153 -2.23 -9.52 2.06
C GLU A 153 -3.73 -9.72 1.80
N TRP A 154 -4.20 -10.96 1.90
CA TRP A 154 -5.62 -11.31 1.90
C TRP A 154 -6.22 -11.03 3.28
N VAL A 155 -7.36 -10.35 3.29
CA VAL A 155 -8.08 -9.92 4.48
C VAL A 155 -9.50 -10.48 4.42
N GLU A 156 -9.89 -11.25 5.43
CA GLU A 156 -11.26 -11.74 5.60
C GLU A 156 -12.12 -10.68 6.30
N VAL A 157 -13.21 -10.29 5.66
CA VAL A 157 -14.16 -9.29 6.15
C VAL A 157 -15.50 -9.96 6.41
N VAL A 158 -15.89 -9.98 7.69
CA VAL A 158 -17.18 -10.48 8.15
C VAL A 158 -18.20 -9.34 8.16
N ILE A 159 -19.43 -9.61 7.74
CA ILE A 159 -20.55 -8.65 7.81
C ILE A 159 -21.83 -9.34 8.25
N ASP A 160 -22.77 -8.57 8.79
CA ASP A 160 -24.18 -8.98 8.80
C ASP A 160 -24.85 -8.71 7.44
N ASP A 161 -26.05 -9.26 7.23
CA ASP A 161 -26.79 -9.11 5.95
C ASP A 161 -27.79 -7.95 5.90
N ARG A 162 -27.75 -7.00 6.84
CA ARG A 162 -28.63 -5.83 6.78
C ARG A 162 -28.18 -4.90 5.65
N LEU A 163 -29.04 -4.64 4.67
CA LEU A 163 -28.74 -3.80 3.50
C LEU A 163 -29.53 -2.48 3.53
N PRO A 164 -28.97 -1.36 3.03
CA PRO A 164 -29.68 -0.10 2.89
C PRO A 164 -30.81 -0.17 1.86
N VAL A 165 -32.03 0.10 2.30
CA VAL A 165 -33.27 0.07 1.50
C VAL A 165 -33.97 1.41 1.56
N LYS A 166 -34.38 1.92 0.40
CA LYS A 166 -35.21 3.12 0.26
C LYS A 166 -36.42 2.79 -0.62
N ASP A 167 -37.61 3.20 -0.18
CA ASP A 167 -38.87 2.95 -0.90
C ASP A 167 -39.10 1.47 -1.27
N GLY A 168 -38.64 0.56 -0.41
CA GLY A 168 -38.78 -0.88 -0.59
C GLY A 168 -37.78 -1.53 -1.56
N LYS A 169 -36.82 -0.76 -2.11
CA LYS A 169 -35.78 -1.25 -3.01
C LYS A 169 -34.39 -1.07 -2.40
N LEU A 170 -33.46 -1.94 -2.77
CA LEU A 170 -32.04 -1.78 -2.42
C LEU A 170 -31.52 -0.45 -2.97
N LEU A 171 -30.78 0.29 -2.15
CA LEU A 171 -30.24 1.60 -2.51
C LEU A 171 -28.99 1.49 -3.40
N PHE A 172 -28.22 0.42 -3.22
CA PHE A 172 -26.93 0.19 -3.86
C PHE A 172 -26.99 -1.03 -4.79
N VAL A 173 -25.90 -1.79 -4.95
CA VAL A 173 -25.84 -2.95 -5.86
C VAL A 173 -26.97 -3.94 -5.58
N HIS A 174 -27.56 -4.46 -6.66
CA HIS A 174 -28.61 -5.49 -6.60
C HIS A 174 -28.64 -6.33 -7.87
N SER A 175 -29.17 -7.55 -7.79
CA SER A 175 -29.45 -8.39 -8.95
C SER A 175 -30.73 -7.96 -9.67
N ALA A 176 -30.73 -8.08 -11.01
CA ALA A 176 -31.92 -7.81 -11.82
C ALA A 176 -33.07 -8.79 -11.51
N GLU A 177 -32.76 -10.01 -11.08
CA GLU A 177 -33.76 -11.02 -10.71
C GLU A 177 -34.42 -10.75 -9.35
N GLY A 178 -33.78 -9.96 -8.49
CA GLY A 178 -34.27 -9.52 -7.18
C GLY A 178 -34.29 -10.57 -6.06
N GLY A 179 -33.98 -11.84 -6.37
CA GLY A 179 -33.90 -12.94 -5.40
C GLY A 179 -32.50 -13.23 -4.86
N GLU A 180 -31.48 -12.61 -5.44
CA GLU A 180 -30.06 -12.92 -5.22
C GLU A 180 -29.31 -11.73 -4.60
N PHE A 181 -28.42 -12.02 -3.64
CA PHE A 181 -27.86 -11.02 -2.74
C PHE A 181 -26.34 -11.04 -2.56
N TRP A 182 -25.59 -11.98 -3.17
CA TRP A 182 -24.13 -12.05 -2.98
C TRP A 182 -23.44 -10.74 -3.39
N SER A 183 -23.84 -10.12 -4.51
CA SER A 183 -23.23 -8.91 -5.04
C SER A 183 -23.46 -7.70 -4.12
N ALA A 184 -24.67 -7.56 -3.57
CA ALA A 184 -25.02 -6.53 -2.59
C ALA A 184 -24.26 -6.69 -1.27
N LEU A 185 -24.07 -7.93 -0.82
CA LEU A 185 -23.31 -8.25 0.38
C LEU A 185 -21.80 -8.06 0.17
N LEU A 186 -21.28 -8.39 -1.01
CA LEU A 186 -19.89 -8.15 -1.38
C LEU A 186 -19.57 -6.65 -1.36
N GLU A 187 -20.41 -5.82 -1.99
CA GLU A 187 -20.29 -4.37 -1.96
C GLU A 187 -20.32 -3.83 -0.52
N LYS A 188 -21.21 -4.36 0.35
CA LYS A 188 -21.24 -3.99 1.76
C LYS A 188 -19.94 -4.33 2.49
N ALA A 189 -19.39 -5.52 2.27
CA ALA A 189 -18.13 -5.92 2.90
C ALA A 189 -16.97 -5.03 2.43
N TYR A 190 -16.97 -4.65 1.15
CA TYR A 190 -15.98 -3.73 0.60
C TYR A 190 -16.16 -2.29 1.12
N ALA A 191 -17.40 -1.83 1.31
CA ALA A 191 -17.73 -0.57 1.97
C ALA A 191 -17.24 -0.54 3.42
N LYS A 192 -17.43 -1.64 4.17
CA LYS A 192 -16.90 -1.80 5.52
C LYS A 192 -15.38 -1.72 5.56
N LEU A 193 -14.71 -2.43 4.66
CA LEU A 193 -13.25 -2.42 4.55
C LEU A 193 -12.70 -1.00 4.29
N ASN A 194 -13.42 -0.20 3.51
CA ASN A 194 -13.07 1.20 3.21
C ASN A 194 -13.65 2.23 4.20
N GLY A 195 -14.45 1.78 5.17
CA GLY A 195 -15.02 2.56 6.28
C GLY A 195 -16.47 2.99 6.12
N CYS A 196 -16.96 3.22 4.90
CA CYS A 196 -18.37 3.54 4.60
C CYS A 196 -18.66 3.38 3.09
N TYR A 197 -19.94 3.34 2.70
CA TYR A 197 -20.34 3.27 1.28
C TYR A 197 -19.83 4.48 0.47
N GLU A 198 -19.93 5.70 1.01
CA GLU A 198 -19.47 6.90 0.30
C GLU A 198 -17.97 6.88 -0.04
N ALA A 199 -17.15 6.14 0.71
CA ALA A 199 -15.73 5.99 0.40
C ALA A 199 -15.45 5.24 -0.90
N LEU A 200 -16.45 4.49 -1.42
CA LEU A 200 -16.38 3.78 -2.69
C LEU A 200 -16.68 4.68 -3.90
N SER A 201 -17.26 5.86 -3.70
CA SER A 201 -17.57 6.78 -4.79
C SER A 201 -16.30 7.24 -5.50
N GLY A 202 -16.21 7.03 -6.82
CA GLY A 202 -15.06 7.42 -7.64
C GLY A 202 -13.82 6.54 -7.40
N GLY A 203 -13.39 5.84 -8.45
CA GLY A 203 -12.24 4.94 -8.46
C GLY A 203 -11.92 4.46 -9.87
N SER A 204 -10.85 3.69 -10.00
CA SER A 204 -10.49 2.98 -11.23
C SER A 204 -10.79 1.50 -11.09
N THR A 205 -11.19 0.84 -12.18
CA THR A 205 -11.50 -0.59 -12.20
C THR A 205 -10.30 -1.43 -11.76
N SER A 206 -9.09 -0.96 -12.07
CA SER A 206 -7.82 -1.53 -11.64
C SER A 206 -7.75 -1.75 -10.12
N GLU A 207 -8.33 -0.84 -9.34
CA GLU A 207 -8.37 -0.97 -7.88
C GLU A 207 -9.18 -2.21 -7.45
N GLY A 208 -10.32 -2.43 -8.10
CA GLY A 208 -11.17 -3.58 -7.83
C GLY A 208 -10.52 -4.87 -8.29
N PHE A 209 -9.91 -4.88 -9.48
CA PHE A 209 -9.19 -6.05 -9.97
C PHE A 209 -8.06 -6.48 -9.03
N GLU A 210 -7.24 -5.54 -8.54
CA GLU A 210 -6.19 -5.81 -7.57
C GLU A 210 -6.76 -6.37 -6.27
N ASP A 211 -7.83 -5.77 -5.75
CA ASP A 211 -8.41 -6.18 -4.47
C ASP A 211 -9.15 -7.53 -4.56
N PHE A 212 -9.54 -7.96 -5.76
CA PHE A 212 -10.19 -9.25 -5.99
C PHE A 212 -9.22 -10.36 -6.38
N THR A 213 -7.99 -10.04 -6.80
CA THR A 213 -7.07 -11.05 -7.37
C THR A 213 -5.69 -11.07 -6.73
N GLY A 214 -5.25 -9.98 -6.10
CA GLY A 214 -3.84 -9.75 -5.78
C GLY A 214 -2.94 -9.59 -7.01
N GLY A 215 -3.55 -9.48 -8.20
CA GLY A 215 -2.89 -9.29 -9.48
C GLY A 215 -2.23 -7.91 -9.61
N VAL A 216 -1.52 -7.72 -10.72
CA VAL A 216 -0.88 -6.47 -11.06
C VAL A 216 -1.51 -5.86 -12.29
N THR A 217 -1.81 -4.58 -12.25
CA THR A 217 -2.52 -3.90 -13.33
C THR A 217 -1.55 -3.19 -14.25
N GLU A 218 -1.82 -3.24 -15.55
CA GLU A 218 -1.15 -2.46 -16.58
C GLU A 218 -2.17 -1.54 -17.24
N MET A 219 -1.80 -0.27 -17.44
CA MET A 219 -2.66 0.72 -18.07
C MET A 219 -2.11 1.09 -19.45
N PHE A 220 -3.00 1.09 -20.45
CA PHE A 220 -2.70 1.48 -21.82
C PHE A 220 -3.54 2.70 -22.21
N GLU A 221 -2.88 3.79 -22.63
CA GLU A 221 -3.54 4.92 -23.28
C GLU A 221 -3.85 4.54 -24.73
N LEU A 222 -5.13 4.35 -25.06
CA LEU A 222 -5.54 3.78 -26.35
C LEU A 222 -5.20 4.67 -27.55
N ARG A 223 -5.07 5.99 -27.33
CA ARG A 223 -4.60 6.94 -28.36
C ARG A 223 -3.14 6.75 -28.74
N LYS A 224 -2.34 6.12 -27.88
CA LYS A 224 -0.94 5.79 -28.09
C LYS A 224 -0.72 4.26 -27.98
N ALA A 225 -1.77 3.49 -28.28
CA ALA A 225 -1.73 2.04 -28.19
C ALA A 225 -0.57 1.46 -29.02
N PRO A 226 0.13 0.43 -28.49
CA PRO A 226 1.13 -0.27 -29.27
C PRO A 226 0.46 -1.02 -30.45
N SER A 227 1.20 -1.22 -31.54
CA SER A 227 0.65 -1.84 -32.75
C SER A 227 0.20 -3.29 -32.56
N ASP A 228 0.74 -3.97 -31.54
CA ASP A 228 0.40 -5.34 -31.16
C ASP A 228 -0.64 -5.43 -30.03
N LEU A 229 -1.31 -4.33 -29.67
CA LEU A 229 -2.29 -4.29 -28.57
C LEU A 229 -3.37 -5.38 -28.68
N TYR A 230 -3.83 -5.70 -29.89
CA TYR A 230 -4.79 -6.80 -30.10
C TYR A 230 -4.24 -8.14 -29.57
N SER A 231 -3.01 -8.49 -29.93
CA SER A 231 -2.34 -9.72 -29.47
C SER A 231 -2.17 -9.73 -27.94
N ILE A 232 -1.90 -8.56 -27.34
CA ILE A 232 -1.82 -8.40 -25.88
C ILE A 232 -3.19 -8.71 -25.25
N ILE A 233 -4.28 -8.12 -25.76
CA ILE A 233 -5.65 -8.33 -25.26
C ILE A 233 -6.05 -9.80 -25.43
N SER A 234 -5.87 -10.40 -26.61
CA SER A 234 -6.22 -11.80 -26.85
C SER A 234 -5.51 -12.74 -25.87
N ARG A 235 -4.21 -12.55 -25.67
CA ARG A 235 -3.44 -13.34 -24.70
C ARG A 235 -3.89 -13.12 -23.26
N ALA A 236 -4.28 -11.90 -22.90
CA ALA A 236 -4.77 -11.58 -21.57
C ALA A 236 -6.11 -12.30 -21.30
N VAL A 237 -7.04 -12.24 -22.26
CA VAL A 237 -8.34 -12.96 -22.18
C VAL A 237 -8.13 -14.48 -22.11
N GLU A 238 -7.25 -15.04 -22.95
CA GLU A 238 -6.91 -16.48 -22.92
C GLU A 238 -6.32 -16.96 -21.58
N ARG A 239 -5.62 -16.06 -20.87
CA ARG A 239 -5.00 -16.32 -19.56
C ARG A 239 -5.95 -16.05 -18.39
N GLY A 240 -7.18 -15.62 -18.65
CA GLY A 240 -8.14 -15.25 -17.62
C GLY A 240 -7.78 -13.96 -16.87
N SER A 241 -6.91 -13.10 -17.43
CA SER A 241 -6.70 -11.75 -16.91
C SER A 241 -8.02 -11.00 -16.87
N LEU A 242 -8.16 -10.06 -15.93
CA LEU A 242 -9.33 -9.19 -15.88
C LEU A 242 -9.06 -7.93 -16.69
N LEU A 243 -9.95 -7.58 -17.62
CA LEU A 243 -9.79 -6.42 -18.48
C LEU A 243 -10.92 -5.42 -18.24
N GLY A 244 -10.55 -4.15 -18.13
CA GLY A 244 -11.46 -3.03 -17.99
C GLY A 244 -11.09 -1.90 -18.95
N CYS A 245 -12.05 -1.12 -19.39
CA CYS A 245 -11.81 0.06 -20.21
C CYS A 245 -12.71 1.22 -19.78
N SER A 246 -12.30 2.44 -20.12
CA SER A 246 -13.03 3.64 -19.75
C SER A 246 -12.87 4.76 -20.77
N ILE A 247 -13.83 5.69 -20.73
CA ILE A 247 -13.85 6.90 -21.55
C ILE A 247 -13.63 8.09 -20.63
N ASP A 248 -12.50 8.78 -20.78
CA ASP A 248 -12.18 9.93 -19.95
C ASP A 248 -13.11 11.11 -20.26
N VAL A 249 -13.51 11.82 -19.20
CA VAL A 249 -14.17 13.13 -19.33
C VAL A 249 -13.07 14.18 -19.49
N SER A 250 -13.08 14.92 -20.60
CA SER A 250 -12.09 15.97 -20.85
C SER A 250 -12.13 17.05 -19.76
N THR A 251 -10.97 17.44 -19.23
CA THR A 251 -10.80 18.44 -18.16
C THR A 251 -11.32 19.85 -18.48
N ASN A 252 -11.63 20.14 -19.75
CA ASN A 252 -12.18 21.43 -20.19
C ASN A 252 -13.71 21.49 -20.19
N THR A 253 -14.41 20.41 -19.85
CA THR A 253 -15.87 20.42 -19.70
C THR A 253 -16.25 20.32 -18.22
N HIS A 254 -17.26 21.11 -17.82
CA HIS A 254 -17.74 21.17 -16.44
C HIS A 254 -18.13 19.78 -15.91
N THR A 255 -18.17 19.61 -14.58
CA THR A 255 -18.60 18.39 -13.86
C THR A 255 -19.97 17.82 -14.28
N HIS A 256 -20.71 18.52 -15.12
CA HIS A 256 -21.96 18.08 -15.76
C HIS A 256 -21.77 17.00 -16.85
N ASP A 257 -20.55 16.75 -17.33
CA ASP A 257 -20.27 15.72 -18.35
C ASP A 257 -19.92 14.33 -17.78
N MET A 258 -19.80 14.19 -16.46
CA MET A 258 -19.62 12.89 -15.80
C MET A 258 -20.91 12.09 -15.93
N GLU A 259 -20.81 10.83 -16.38
CA GLU A 259 -21.94 9.98 -16.77
C GLU A 259 -22.74 10.51 -17.99
N ALA A 260 -22.18 11.43 -18.79
CA ALA A 260 -22.83 11.88 -20.02
C ALA A 260 -22.84 10.77 -21.08
N VAL A 261 -24.03 10.54 -21.64
CA VAL A 261 -24.27 9.57 -22.72
C VAL A 261 -23.90 10.19 -24.07
N THR A 262 -22.97 9.56 -24.79
CA THR A 262 -22.57 9.93 -26.15
C THR A 262 -23.67 9.62 -27.17
N PHE A 263 -23.53 10.12 -28.40
CA PHE A 263 -24.45 9.80 -29.49
C PHE A 263 -24.47 8.30 -29.84
N LYS A 264 -23.37 7.57 -29.57
CA LYS A 264 -23.27 6.10 -29.70
C LYS A 264 -23.82 5.36 -28.46
N LYS A 265 -24.48 6.09 -27.54
CA LYS A 265 -25.01 5.61 -26.26
C LYS A 265 -23.96 5.21 -25.20
N LEU A 266 -22.67 5.29 -25.50
CA LEU A 266 -21.60 5.08 -24.51
C LEU A 266 -21.63 6.17 -23.44
N VAL A 267 -21.49 5.80 -22.17
CA VAL A 267 -21.40 6.67 -20.99
C VAL A 267 -19.94 7.09 -20.74
N LYS A 268 -19.68 8.39 -20.65
CA LYS A 268 -18.36 8.94 -20.28
C LYS A 268 -18.13 8.92 -18.77
N GLY A 269 -16.89 8.77 -18.32
CA GLY A 269 -16.54 8.69 -16.90
C GLY A 269 -17.08 7.44 -16.20
N HIS A 270 -17.35 6.39 -16.99
CA HIS A 270 -17.88 5.11 -16.53
C HIS A 270 -16.88 3.99 -16.85
N ALA A 271 -16.86 2.97 -16.01
CA ALA A 271 -16.02 1.79 -16.16
C ALA A 271 -16.76 0.68 -16.92
N TYR A 272 -16.08 0.06 -17.87
CA TYR A 272 -16.59 -1.03 -18.68
C TYR A 272 -15.70 -2.25 -18.51
N SER A 273 -16.29 -3.44 -18.63
CA SER A 273 -15.55 -4.70 -18.64
C SER A 273 -15.35 -5.15 -20.08
N LEU A 274 -14.11 -5.51 -20.43
CA LEU A 274 -13.82 -6.14 -21.71
C LEU A 274 -13.86 -7.65 -21.50
N THR A 275 -14.93 -8.28 -21.97
CA THR A 275 -15.29 -9.67 -21.65
C THR A 275 -14.75 -10.67 -22.67
N GLY A 276 -14.37 -10.20 -23.86
CA GLY A 276 -13.83 -11.06 -24.90
C GLY A 276 -13.32 -10.29 -26.12
N VAL A 277 -12.63 -10.99 -27.00
CA VAL A 277 -12.20 -10.46 -28.30
C VAL A 277 -12.20 -11.60 -29.32
N ASP A 278 -12.69 -11.33 -30.53
CA ASP A 278 -12.71 -12.33 -31.61
C ASP A 278 -12.34 -11.67 -32.97
N GLU A 279 -11.85 -12.48 -33.90
CA GLU A 279 -11.51 -12.07 -35.27
C GLU A 279 -12.52 -12.71 -36.24
N VAL A 280 -13.29 -11.87 -36.93
CA VAL A 280 -14.31 -12.33 -37.87
C VAL A 280 -13.96 -11.95 -39.32
N SER A 281 -14.18 -12.88 -40.24
CA SER A 281 -14.07 -12.62 -41.68
C SER A 281 -15.43 -12.21 -42.23
N GLN A 282 -15.51 -11.09 -42.96
CA GLN A 282 -16.74 -10.68 -43.66
C GLN A 282 -16.79 -11.31 -45.06
N CYS A 283 -17.92 -11.89 -45.45
CA CYS A 283 -18.05 -12.65 -46.71
C CYS A 283 -18.03 -11.80 -48.00
N LEU A 284 -18.16 -10.47 -47.91
CA LEU A 284 -18.31 -9.58 -49.08
C LEU A 284 -17.04 -8.78 -49.44
N ILE A 285 -16.07 -8.73 -48.54
CA ILE A 285 -14.80 -8.04 -48.71
C ILE A 285 -13.80 -8.94 -47.98
N ASP A 286 -12.76 -9.42 -48.68
CA ASP A 286 -11.76 -10.40 -48.19
C ASP A 286 -10.83 -9.78 -47.11
N THR A 287 -11.42 -9.05 -46.15
CA THR A 287 -10.80 -8.29 -45.08
C THR A 287 -11.24 -8.86 -43.74
N LYS A 288 -10.27 -9.27 -42.93
CA LYS A 288 -10.50 -9.69 -41.54
C LYS A 288 -10.78 -8.46 -40.68
N THR A 289 -11.87 -8.50 -39.91
CA THR A 289 -12.25 -7.44 -38.98
C THR A 289 -12.19 -7.99 -37.56
N VAL A 290 -11.43 -7.34 -36.70
CA VAL A 290 -11.34 -7.69 -35.28
C VAL A 290 -12.43 -6.96 -34.52
N ILE A 291 -13.14 -7.68 -33.64
CA ILE A 291 -14.28 -7.16 -32.89
C ILE A 291 -14.09 -7.51 -31.40
N PRO A 292 -13.77 -6.56 -30.51
CA PRO A 292 -13.89 -6.74 -29.06
C PRO A 292 -15.36 -6.84 -28.59
N SER A 293 -15.57 -7.65 -27.54
CA SER A 293 -16.79 -7.64 -26.72
C SER A 293 -16.58 -6.73 -25.53
N VAL A 294 -17.47 -5.76 -25.37
CA VAL A 294 -17.46 -4.78 -24.28
C VAL A 294 -18.81 -4.82 -23.59
N MET A 295 -18.81 -4.93 -22.27
CA MET A 295 -20.03 -4.92 -21.48
C MET A 295 -20.34 -3.51 -20.97
N CYS A 296 -21.58 -3.07 -21.15
CA CYS A 296 -22.14 -1.83 -20.60
C CYS A 296 -23.59 -1.99 -20.16
N PHE A 297 -23.84 -1.77 -18.87
CA PHE A 297 -25.17 -1.42 -18.43
C PHE A 297 -25.53 -0.06 -19.04
N HIS A 298 -26.54 -0.03 -19.92
CA HIS A 298 -27.14 1.13 -20.62
C HIS A 298 -26.80 1.39 -22.11
N CYS A 299 -26.02 0.55 -22.81
CA CYS A 299 -25.79 0.73 -24.27
C CYS A 299 -26.60 -0.25 -25.13
N GLY A 300 -27.22 0.26 -26.20
CA GLY A 300 -27.86 -0.59 -27.21
C GLY A 300 -26.83 -1.22 -28.15
N CYS A 301 -27.10 -2.46 -28.59
CA CYS A 301 -26.25 -3.22 -29.49
C CYS A 301 -25.91 -2.51 -30.82
N PHE A 302 -24.85 -3.01 -31.45
CA PHE A 302 -24.42 -2.68 -32.80
C PHE A 302 -25.57 -2.63 -33.83
N SER A 303 -25.42 -1.79 -34.86
CA SER A 303 -26.37 -1.76 -35.97
C SER A 303 -26.40 -3.11 -36.70
N SER A 304 -27.59 -3.64 -36.96
CA SER A 304 -27.82 -5.00 -37.50
C SER A 304 -27.15 -5.29 -38.85
N ARG A 305 -26.74 -4.25 -39.59
CA ARG A 305 -26.27 -4.35 -40.97
C ARG A 305 -24.87 -4.95 -41.11
N GLU A 306 -23.96 -4.73 -40.17
CA GLU A 306 -22.60 -5.28 -40.26
C GLU A 306 -22.56 -6.78 -39.91
N TRP A 307 -23.49 -7.25 -39.08
CA TRP A 307 -23.70 -8.66 -38.78
C TRP A 307 -24.31 -9.46 -39.94
N GLU A 308 -24.90 -8.81 -40.95
CA GLU A 308 -25.43 -9.48 -42.14
C GLU A 308 -24.31 -10.05 -43.03
N GLY A 309 -23.10 -9.49 -42.94
CA GLY A 309 -21.92 -9.94 -43.70
C GLY A 309 -21.07 -11.00 -43.02
N VAL A 310 -21.38 -11.39 -41.78
CA VAL A 310 -20.65 -12.41 -40.99
C VAL A 310 -21.30 -13.78 -41.19
N ASP A 311 -20.48 -14.83 -41.26
CA ASP A 311 -20.95 -16.20 -41.38
C ASP A 311 -21.96 -16.57 -40.27
N ARG A 312 -23.02 -17.32 -40.63
CA ARG A 312 -24.11 -17.66 -39.71
C ARG A 312 -23.65 -18.48 -38.50
N SER A 313 -22.62 -19.32 -38.64
CA SER A 313 -22.12 -20.14 -37.52
C SER A 313 -21.37 -19.28 -36.49
N VAL A 314 -20.54 -18.35 -36.96
CA VAL A 314 -19.83 -17.36 -36.11
C VAL A 314 -20.81 -16.40 -35.47
N ARG A 315 -21.79 -15.93 -36.24
CA ARG A 315 -22.88 -15.08 -35.75
C ARG A 315 -23.69 -15.78 -34.65
N GLY A 316 -24.02 -17.06 -34.78
CA GLY A 316 -24.73 -17.80 -33.73
C GLY A 316 -23.92 -17.92 -32.43
N ARG A 317 -22.59 -18.00 -32.50
CA ARG A 317 -21.69 -18.04 -31.35
C ARG A 317 -21.58 -16.68 -30.64
N LEU A 318 -21.49 -15.60 -31.40
CA LEU A 318 -21.20 -14.24 -30.88
C LEU A 318 -22.45 -13.40 -30.60
N GLN A 319 -23.54 -13.63 -31.33
CA GLN A 319 -24.78 -12.82 -31.26
C GLN A 319 -25.73 -13.29 -30.14
N ASN A 320 -25.29 -14.19 -29.25
CA ASN A 320 -26.06 -14.55 -28.05
C ASN A 320 -25.97 -13.45 -26.97
N CYS A 321 -26.00 -12.18 -27.39
CA CYS A 321 -26.10 -11.03 -26.51
C CYS A 321 -27.53 -10.98 -25.99
N SER A 322 -27.72 -11.48 -24.77
CA SER A 322 -28.89 -11.19 -23.95
C SER A 322 -29.13 -9.68 -23.84
N GLU A 323 -30.33 -9.27 -23.41
CA GLU A 323 -30.61 -7.87 -23.06
C GLU A 323 -29.91 -7.46 -21.73
N ASP A 324 -28.66 -7.88 -21.52
CA ASP A 324 -27.88 -7.74 -20.27
C ASP A 324 -26.81 -6.63 -20.34
N GLY A 325 -26.78 -5.86 -21.43
CA GLY A 325 -25.82 -4.76 -21.61
C GLY A 325 -24.50 -5.16 -22.28
N GLU A 326 -24.31 -6.43 -22.65
CA GLU A 326 -23.14 -6.83 -23.44
C GLU A 326 -23.30 -6.44 -24.92
N PHE A 327 -22.25 -5.88 -25.53
CA PHE A 327 -22.25 -5.58 -26.95
C PHE A 327 -20.87 -5.81 -27.57
N TRP A 328 -20.87 -6.06 -28.87
CA TRP A 328 -19.66 -6.15 -29.67
C TRP A 328 -19.45 -4.84 -30.43
N MET A 329 -18.19 -4.42 -30.59
CA MET A 329 -17.84 -3.28 -31.44
C MET A 329 -16.56 -3.54 -32.23
N SER A 330 -16.35 -2.83 -33.34
CA SER A 330 -15.10 -2.98 -34.11
C SER A 330 -13.90 -2.52 -33.28
N PHE A 331 -12.74 -3.16 -33.46
CA PHE A 331 -11.52 -2.78 -32.72
C PHE A 331 -11.07 -1.35 -33.05
N SER A 332 -11.33 -0.89 -34.28
CA SER A 332 -11.07 0.48 -34.69
C SER A 332 -11.97 1.48 -33.96
N ASP A 333 -13.28 1.20 -33.82
CA ASP A 333 -14.16 2.03 -33.01
C ASP A 333 -13.74 2.00 -31.54
N PHE A 334 -13.32 0.85 -31.02
CA PHE A 334 -12.84 0.73 -29.64
C PHE A 334 -11.67 1.69 -29.37
N LEU A 335 -10.66 1.72 -30.25
CA LEU A 335 -9.52 2.63 -30.13
C LEU A 335 -9.89 4.12 -30.28
N LEU A 336 -10.96 4.42 -31.03
CA LEU A 336 -11.42 5.79 -31.26
C LEU A 336 -12.27 6.33 -30.10
N GLU A 337 -13.14 5.50 -29.54
CA GLU A 337 -14.11 5.91 -28.53
C GLU A 337 -13.56 5.79 -27.10
N PHE A 338 -12.83 4.71 -26.80
CA PHE A 338 -12.26 4.49 -25.47
C PHE A 338 -10.93 5.21 -25.31
N THR A 339 -10.63 5.64 -24.08
CA THR A 339 -9.40 6.39 -23.77
C THR A 339 -8.37 5.51 -23.10
N ARG A 340 -8.79 4.64 -22.17
CA ARG A 340 -7.90 3.79 -21.38
C ARG A 340 -8.36 2.33 -21.40
N LEU A 341 -7.38 1.45 -21.39
CA LEU A 341 -7.53 0.02 -21.14
C LEU A 341 -6.67 -0.37 -19.93
N GLU A 342 -7.25 -1.12 -19.02
CA GLU A 342 -6.65 -1.61 -17.79
C GLU A 342 -6.65 -3.15 -17.85
N ILE A 343 -5.48 -3.78 -17.76
CA ILE A 343 -5.34 -5.23 -17.77
C ILE A 343 -4.75 -5.67 -16.43
N CYS A 344 -5.49 -6.44 -15.65
CA CYS A 344 -5.00 -7.06 -14.43
C CYS A 344 -4.46 -8.45 -14.74
N ASN A 345 -3.15 -8.60 -14.70
CA ASN A 345 -2.49 -9.88 -14.85
C ASN A 345 -2.46 -10.60 -13.50
N LEU A 346 -2.87 -11.87 -13.54
CA LEU A 346 -2.89 -12.74 -12.38
C LEU A 346 -1.47 -13.15 -11.98
N THR A 347 -1.18 -13.12 -10.68
CA THR A 347 0.06 -13.65 -10.12
C THR A 347 0.04 -15.18 -10.13
N ALA A 348 1.19 -15.81 -9.87
CA ALA A 348 1.29 -17.27 -9.80
C ALA A 348 0.33 -17.88 -8.76
N ASP A 349 -0.03 -17.12 -7.72
CA ASP A 349 -0.99 -17.56 -6.71
C ASP A 349 -2.41 -17.61 -7.26
N ALA A 350 -2.77 -16.74 -8.21
CA ALA A 350 -4.09 -16.60 -8.81
C ALA A 350 -4.36 -17.58 -9.99
N LEU A 351 -3.32 -18.18 -10.56
CA LEU A 351 -3.41 -19.14 -11.66
C LEU A 351 -3.36 -20.59 -11.15
N GLU A 352 -4.15 -21.49 -11.76
CA GLU A 352 -4.01 -22.93 -11.51
C GLU A 352 -2.63 -23.45 -11.97
N ALA A 353 -2.09 -24.46 -11.28
CA ALA A 353 -0.72 -24.98 -11.45
C ALA A 353 -0.38 -25.48 -12.88
N THR A 354 -1.34 -25.53 -13.79
CA THR A 354 -1.27 -26.14 -15.12
C THR A 354 -0.95 -25.16 -16.26
N GLN A 355 -0.91 -23.84 -16.03
CA GLN A 355 -0.56 -22.86 -17.08
C GLN A 355 0.78 -22.13 -16.85
N GLN A 356 1.49 -21.89 -17.95
CA GLN A 356 2.93 -21.60 -18.08
C GLN A 356 3.41 -20.20 -17.65
N LYS A 357 4.71 -20.14 -17.32
CA LYS A 357 5.58 -18.99 -16.99
C LYS A 357 5.13 -18.17 -15.78
N LYS A 358 5.63 -18.58 -14.60
CA LYS A 358 5.50 -17.81 -13.36
C LYS A 358 6.39 -16.55 -13.43
N TRP A 359 5.80 -15.39 -13.14
CA TRP A 359 6.56 -14.18 -12.84
C TRP A 359 7.42 -14.42 -11.60
N SER A 360 8.68 -13.97 -11.64
CA SER A 360 9.45 -13.73 -10.43
C SER A 360 8.97 -12.42 -9.82
N SER A 361 8.74 -12.37 -8.51
CA SER A 361 8.20 -11.16 -7.88
C SER A 361 8.79 -10.86 -6.51
N ALA A 362 8.90 -9.58 -6.19
CA ALA A 362 9.14 -9.07 -4.84
C ALA A 362 8.09 -8.03 -4.45
N VAL A 363 7.73 -8.02 -3.17
CA VAL A 363 6.76 -7.10 -2.58
C VAL A 363 7.41 -6.45 -1.37
N TYR A 364 7.47 -5.12 -1.36
CA TYR A 364 8.03 -4.33 -0.28
C TYR A 364 6.96 -3.43 0.32
N GLN A 365 6.93 -3.37 1.65
CA GLN A 365 6.13 -2.37 2.36
C GLN A 365 7.03 -1.19 2.72
N GLY A 366 6.60 0.02 2.41
CA GLY A 366 7.38 1.22 2.70
C GLY A 366 6.52 2.38 3.20
N GLU A 367 7.19 3.40 3.71
CA GLU A 367 6.55 4.55 4.34
C GLU A 367 7.25 5.85 3.94
N TRP A 368 6.46 6.85 3.54
CA TRP A 368 6.88 8.24 3.49
C TRP A 368 6.43 8.93 4.78
N ARG A 369 7.40 9.47 5.52
CA ARG A 369 7.19 10.19 6.77
C ARG A 369 7.87 11.55 6.71
N SER A 370 7.17 12.57 7.17
CA SER A 370 7.70 13.93 7.16
C SER A 370 8.99 14.00 7.99
N GLY A 371 9.97 14.75 7.50
CA GLY A 371 11.29 14.89 8.13
C GLY A 371 12.25 13.71 7.97
N SER A 372 11.82 12.55 7.49
CA SER A 372 12.70 11.38 7.37
C SER A 372 12.74 10.82 5.95
N THR A 373 11.65 10.21 5.49
CA THR A 373 11.61 9.48 4.20
C THR A 373 10.72 10.14 3.14
N ALA A 374 9.97 11.19 3.48
CA ALA A 374 9.11 11.92 2.53
C ALA A 374 9.91 12.92 1.66
N GLY A 375 10.76 12.40 0.78
CA GLY A 375 11.74 13.18 0.01
C GLY A 375 11.20 13.95 -1.19
N GLY A 376 10.01 13.61 -1.69
CA GLY A 376 9.47 14.15 -2.93
C GLY A 376 10.19 13.60 -4.16
N CYS A 377 9.82 14.04 -5.36
CA CYS A 377 10.38 13.53 -6.62
C CYS A 377 11.73 14.16 -6.99
N ARG A 378 12.31 13.74 -8.12
CA ARG A 378 13.65 14.18 -8.60
C ARG A 378 13.79 15.69 -8.80
N ASN A 379 12.67 16.42 -8.92
CA ASN A 379 12.64 17.89 -8.97
C ASN A 379 13.11 18.54 -7.66
N PHE A 380 13.16 17.78 -6.56
CA PHE A 380 13.58 18.22 -5.24
C PHE A 380 14.90 17.52 -4.85
N PRO A 381 16.04 17.83 -5.50
CA PRO A 381 17.30 17.09 -5.30
C PRO A 381 17.84 17.17 -3.87
N ALA A 382 17.48 18.20 -3.11
CA ALA A 382 17.88 18.33 -1.71
C ALA A 382 17.37 17.18 -0.84
N THR A 383 16.19 16.63 -1.16
CA THR A 383 15.48 15.65 -0.34
C THR A 383 15.17 14.35 -1.08
N PHE A 384 15.19 14.30 -2.41
CA PHE A 384 14.85 13.11 -3.20
C PHE A 384 15.58 11.83 -2.75
N TRP A 385 16.85 11.96 -2.38
CA TRP A 385 17.71 10.85 -1.99
C TRP A 385 17.27 10.17 -0.69
N ILE A 386 16.45 10.79 0.15
CA ILE A 386 16.01 10.22 1.44
C ILE A 386 14.82 9.26 1.29
N ASN A 387 14.16 9.23 0.13
CA ASN A 387 13.11 8.25 -0.12
C ASN A 387 13.68 6.83 0.00
N PRO A 388 12.86 5.83 0.38
CA PRO A 388 13.29 4.44 0.39
C PRO A 388 13.81 4.00 -0.99
N GLN A 389 14.78 3.09 -1.02
CA GLN A 389 15.45 2.65 -2.24
C GLN A 389 15.38 1.13 -2.34
N PHE A 390 15.15 0.60 -3.52
CA PHE A 390 15.01 -0.85 -3.74
C PHE A 390 15.83 -1.26 -4.94
N LYS A 391 16.70 -2.26 -4.79
CA LYS A 391 17.53 -2.77 -5.88
C LYS A 391 16.88 -3.97 -6.56
N VAL A 392 16.98 -4.02 -7.88
CA VAL A 392 16.62 -5.15 -8.73
C VAL A 392 17.81 -5.50 -9.63
N ALA A 393 18.25 -6.75 -9.58
CA ALA A 393 19.33 -7.28 -10.41
C ALA A 393 18.77 -8.19 -11.50
N LEU A 394 18.76 -7.71 -12.74
CA LEU A 394 18.28 -8.40 -13.92
C LEU A 394 19.43 -9.19 -14.55
N GLN A 395 19.35 -10.53 -14.52
CA GLN A 395 20.47 -11.41 -14.93
C GLN A 395 20.22 -12.12 -16.27
N HIS A 396 18.96 -12.34 -16.63
CA HIS A 396 18.59 -13.22 -17.73
C HIS A 396 17.66 -12.51 -18.70
N PRO A 397 18.10 -12.22 -19.94
CA PRO A 397 17.24 -11.69 -20.98
C PRO A 397 16.08 -12.62 -21.33
N ASP A 398 14.97 -12.06 -21.83
CA ASP A 398 13.74 -12.81 -22.04
C ASP A 398 13.87 -13.85 -23.16
N THR A 399 14.58 -13.47 -24.24
CA THR A 399 14.83 -14.27 -25.44
C THR A 399 16.33 -14.45 -25.67
N ALA A 400 16.74 -15.66 -26.06
CA ALA A 400 18.13 -15.96 -26.40
C ALA A 400 18.60 -15.08 -27.58
N GLY A 401 19.63 -14.26 -27.36
CA GLY A 401 20.18 -13.33 -28.35
C GLY A 401 19.76 -11.88 -28.21
N GLN A 402 18.84 -11.57 -27.28
CA GLN A 402 18.54 -10.19 -26.87
C GLN A 402 19.31 -9.81 -25.60
N SER A 403 19.54 -8.51 -25.39
CA SER A 403 20.17 -7.96 -24.17
C SER A 403 19.17 -7.64 -23.07
N ASP A 404 17.91 -7.49 -23.42
CA ASP A 404 16.93 -6.81 -22.58
C ASP A 404 16.12 -7.80 -21.74
N CYS A 405 15.82 -7.37 -20.53
CA CYS A 405 15.05 -8.09 -19.53
C CYS A 405 13.75 -7.31 -19.30
N SER A 406 12.61 -7.97 -19.43
CA SER A 406 11.30 -7.36 -19.17
C SER A 406 10.91 -7.48 -17.70
N PHE A 407 10.50 -6.35 -17.13
CA PHE A 407 9.97 -6.30 -15.78
C PHE A 407 8.91 -5.20 -15.65
N LEU A 408 8.10 -5.30 -14.61
CA LEU A 408 6.98 -4.42 -14.27
C LEU A 408 7.20 -3.91 -12.86
N VAL A 409 7.09 -2.59 -12.67
CA VAL A 409 7.13 -1.96 -11.36
C VAL A 409 5.77 -1.36 -11.08
N ALA A 410 5.21 -1.66 -9.91
CA ALA A 410 3.90 -1.21 -9.45
C ALA A 410 4.03 -0.59 -8.05
N LEU A 411 3.70 0.70 -7.93
CA LEU A 411 3.76 1.46 -6.68
C LEU A 411 2.34 1.83 -6.24
N MET A 412 1.90 1.27 -5.12
CA MET A 412 0.55 1.45 -4.57
C MET A 412 0.57 2.21 -3.24
N GLN A 413 -0.26 3.25 -3.07
CA GLN A 413 -0.44 3.95 -1.79
C GLN A 413 -1.59 3.36 -0.96
N LYS A 414 -1.40 3.23 0.36
CA LYS A 414 -2.35 2.56 1.26
C LYS A 414 -3.39 3.51 1.89
N ASP A 415 -4.58 2.96 2.15
CA ASP A 415 -5.63 3.48 3.04
C ASP A 415 -6.12 4.91 2.77
N ARG A 416 -5.89 5.45 1.56
CA ARG A 416 -6.28 6.83 1.23
C ARG A 416 -7.80 7.04 1.22
N ARG A 417 -8.59 6.04 0.78
CA ARG A 417 -10.07 6.10 0.79
C ARG A 417 -10.63 6.34 2.20
N LYS A 418 -10.05 5.68 3.21
CA LYS A 418 -10.43 5.85 4.63
C LYS A 418 -10.19 7.26 5.16
N LYS A 419 -9.25 8.00 4.55
CA LYS A 419 -8.88 9.38 4.92
C LYS A 419 -9.74 10.45 4.22
N ARG A 420 -10.66 10.08 3.31
CA ARG A 420 -11.57 11.04 2.64
C ARG A 420 -12.50 11.76 3.61
N LYS A 421 -12.90 11.11 4.70
CA LYS A 421 -13.65 11.75 5.80
C LYS A 421 -12.88 12.90 6.47
N GLU A 422 -11.55 12.91 6.36
CA GLU A 422 -10.65 13.98 6.84
C GLU A 422 -10.34 15.02 5.74
N GLY A 423 -10.96 14.92 4.56
CA GLY A 423 -10.69 15.77 3.41
C GLY A 423 -9.38 15.46 2.68
N LYS A 424 -8.77 14.30 2.92
CA LYS A 424 -7.56 13.83 2.22
C LYS A 424 -7.94 12.84 1.11
N ASP A 425 -7.30 12.96 -0.05
CA ASP A 425 -7.49 12.04 -1.18
C ASP A 425 -6.16 11.38 -1.59
N MET A 426 -6.07 10.72 -2.73
CA MET A 426 -4.82 10.15 -3.26
C MET A 426 -3.72 11.22 -3.40
N GLU A 427 -2.49 10.91 -2.95
CA GLU A 427 -1.33 11.75 -3.27
C GLU A 427 -0.87 11.47 -4.71
N THR A 428 -0.22 12.45 -5.33
CA THR A 428 0.47 12.25 -6.60
C THR A 428 1.74 11.44 -6.36
N ILE A 429 1.80 10.20 -6.88
CA ILE A 429 2.92 9.27 -6.67
C ILE A 429 3.58 8.87 -8.00
N GLY A 430 4.82 8.38 -7.91
CA GLY A 430 5.60 7.87 -9.04
C GLY A 430 6.97 7.37 -8.58
N PHE A 431 7.77 6.86 -9.52
CA PHE A 431 9.08 6.31 -9.20
C PHE A 431 10.08 6.55 -10.32
N ALA A 432 11.36 6.52 -9.97
CA ALA A 432 12.48 6.63 -10.91
C ALA A 432 13.43 5.44 -10.76
N ILE A 433 14.03 5.01 -11.87
CA ILE A 433 14.92 3.86 -11.96
C ILE A 433 16.30 4.32 -12.41
N TYR A 434 17.34 3.91 -11.69
CA TYR A 434 18.74 4.27 -11.94
C TYR A 434 19.59 3.03 -12.06
N GLU A 435 20.52 2.99 -13.00
CA GLU A 435 21.55 1.94 -13.03
C GLU A 435 22.55 2.15 -11.87
N TYR A 436 22.87 1.07 -11.17
CA TYR A 436 23.81 1.08 -10.05
C TYR A 436 24.48 -0.28 -9.89
N MET A 437 25.77 -0.36 -10.22
CA MET A 437 26.61 -1.53 -9.97
C MET A 437 27.48 -1.29 -8.74
N GLY A 438 26.90 -1.37 -7.55
CA GLY A 438 27.61 -1.17 -6.29
C GLY A 438 27.23 -2.17 -5.21
N LYS A 439 27.65 -1.91 -3.98
CA LYS A 439 27.46 -2.83 -2.86
C LYS A 439 26.04 -2.70 -2.28
N SER A 440 25.52 -3.80 -1.74
CA SER A 440 24.33 -3.80 -0.88
C SER A 440 24.65 -3.18 0.50
N GLY A 441 23.62 -2.95 1.33
CA GLY A 441 23.80 -2.43 2.71
C GLY A 441 24.18 -0.94 2.77
N VAL A 442 23.85 -0.17 1.73
CA VAL A 442 24.13 1.26 1.64
C VAL A 442 22.91 2.03 1.15
N HIS A 443 22.63 3.18 1.76
CA HIS A 443 21.60 4.10 1.28
C HIS A 443 22.24 5.16 0.38
N LEU A 444 21.88 5.24 -0.91
CA LEU A 444 22.52 6.20 -1.81
C LEU A 444 22.18 7.64 -1.44
N LYS A 445 23.21 8.49 -1.40
CA LYS A 445 23.12 9.88 -0.95
C LYS A 445 22.92 10.84 -2.14
N ARG A 446 22.69 12.11 -1.81
CA ARG A 446 22.39 13.20 -2.77
C ARG A 446 23.28 13.21 -4.01
N ASP A 447 24.60 13.09 -3.82
CA ASP A 447 25.57 13.31 -4.89
C ASP A 447 25.48 12.25 -6.00
N PHE A 448 25.04 11.02 -5.68
CA PHE A 448 24.76 10.00 -6.68
C PHE A 448 23.67 10.46 -7.65
N PHE A 449 22.51 10.90 -7.13
CA PHE A 449 21.37 11.31 -7.97
C PHE A 449 21.62 12.62 -8.73
N LEU A 450 22.54 13.45 -8.27
CA LEU A 450 22.99 14.65 -8.99
C LEU A 450 23.89 14.33 -10.19
N THR A 451 24.63 13.23 -10.12
CA THR A 451 25.62 12.83 -11.13
C THR A 451 25.10 11.77 -12.11
N HIS A 452 24.04 11.05 -11.75
CA HIS A 452 23.47 9.96 -12.57
C HIS A 452 22.10 10.34 -13.13
N GLY A 453 21.90 10.06 -14.42
CA GLY A 453 20.60 10.16 -15.09
C GLY A 453 19.74 8.91 -14.80
N SER A 454 18.41 9.07 -14.78
CA SER A 454 17.49 7.94 -14.65
C SER A 454 17.49 7.10 -15.92
N SER A 455 17.68 5.79 -15.80
CA SER A 455 17.56 4.82 -16.90
C SER A 455 16.11 4.66 -17.35
N ALA A 456 15.17 4.71 -16.41
CA ALA A 456 13.73 4.70 -16.67
C ALA A 456 12.99 5.41 -15.53
N ARG A 457 11.69 5.64 -15.69
CA ARG A 457 10.81 6.23 -14.67
C ARG A 457 9.36 5.91 -15.00
N SER A 458 8.47 6.04 -14.02
CA SER A 458 7.04 6.05 -14.31
C SER A 458 6.74 7.16 -15.32
N GLU A 459 5.86 6.89 -16.29
CA GLU A 459 5.58 7.84 -17.38
C GLU A 459 5.07 9.18 -16.85
N LEU A 460 4.22 9.12 -15.83
CA LEU A 460 3.64 10.25 -15.15
C LEU A 460 3.73 10.07 -13.63
N PHE A 461 3.74 11.20 -12.93
CA PHE A 461 3.36 11.27 -11.54
C PHE A 461 1.87 11.60 -11.49
N ILE A 462 1.06 10.69 -10.96
CA ILE A 462 -0.41 10.80 -11.01
C ILE A 462 -1.02 10.42 -9.66
N ASN A 463 -2.16 11.01 -9.36
CA ASN A 463 -2.93 10.80 -8.13
C ASN A 463 -3.87 9.59 -8.24
N LEU A 464 -3.31 8.44 -8.64
CA LEU A 464 -4.00 7.15 -8.63
C LEU A 464 -3.59 6.34 -7.40
N ARG A 465 -4.39 5.32 -7.05
CA ARG A 465 -4.05 4.38 -5.98
C ARG A 465 -2.75 3.63 -6.27
N GLU A 466 -2.59 3.16 -7.50
CA GLU A 466 -1.37 2.52 -8.00
C GLU A 466 -0.87 3.22 -9.27
N VAL A 467 0.45 3.32 -9.40
CA VAL A 467 1.14 3.68 -10.63
C VAL A 467 2.02 2.51 -11.02
N SER A 468 1.75 1.92 -12.18
CA SER A 468 2.51 0.81 -12.72
C SER A 468 3.07 1.12 -14.10
N SER A 469 4.22 0.55 -14.44
CA SER A 469 4.83 0.70 -15.75
C SER A 469 5.72 -0.49 -16.07
N ARG A 470 5.63 -0.98 -17.32
CA ARG A 470 6.45 -2.06 -17.86
C ARG A 470 7.73 -1.47 -18.48
N PHE A 471 8.85 -2.12 -18.23
CA PHE A 471 10.16 -1.71 -18.70
C PHE A 471 10.90 -2.86 -19.38
N GLN A 472 11.73 -2.50 -20.33
CA GLN A 472 12.75 -3.36 -20.94
C GLN A 472 14.08 -2.65 -20.76
N LEU A 473 14.94 -3.22 -19.91
CA LEU A 473 16.28 -2.70 -19.67
C LEU A 473 17.30 -3.83 -19.88
N PRO A 474 18.54 -3.51 -20.26
CA PRO A 474 19.61 -4.49 -20.34
C PRO A 474 19.80 -5.28 -19.03
N ALA A 475 20.43 -6.45 -19.11
CA ALA A 475 20.89 -7.14 -17.91
C ALA A 475 21.85 -6.22 -17.11
N GLY A 476 21.58 -6.07 -15.82
CA GLY A 476 22.25 -5.10 -14.96
C GLY A 476 21.58 -4.95 -13.59
N GLU A 477 22.16 -4.10 -12.75
CA GLU A 477 21.62 -3.76 -11.44
C GLU A 477 21.01 -2.36 -11.47
N TYR A 478 19.77 -2.26 -10.97
CA TYR A 478 18.99 -1.03 -10.99
C TYR A 478 18.41 -0.73 -9.63
N ILE A 479 18.23 0.55 -9.33
CA ILE A 479 17.58 1.05 -8.11
C ILE A 479 16.29 1.74 -8.48
N ILE A 480 15.22 1.35 -7.81
CA ILE A 480 13.89 1.94 -7.87
C ILE A 480 13.73 2.85 -6.65
N VAL A 481 13.43 4.13 -6.91
CA VAL A 481 13.16 5.13 -5.86
C VAL A 481 11.70 5.58 -5.95
N PRO A 482 10.78 4.99 -5.15
CA PRO A 482 9.39 5.41 -5.07
C PRO A 482 9.23 6.69 -4.24
N SER A 483 8.42 7.62 -4.73
CA SER A 483 8.21 8.91 -4.07
C SER A 483 6.83 9.50 -4.35
N THR A 484 6.37 10.37 -3.47
CA THR A 484 5.34 11.36 -3.81
C THR A 484 5.95 12.45 -4.70
N PHE A 485 5.12 13.21 -5.41
CA PHE A 485 5.59 14.31 -6.24
C PHE A 485 6.22 15.40 -5.38
N GLU A 486 5.47 15.92 -4.40
CA GLU A 486 5.95 16.92 -3.44
C GLU A 486 6.62 16.25 -2.23
N PRO A 487 7.64 16.88 -1.63
CA PRO A 487 8.21 16.42 -0.36
C PRO A 487 7.23 16.63 0.80
N LYS A 488 7.53 16.01 1.95
CA LYS A 488 6.75 16.09 3.21
C LYS A 488 5.33 15.51 3.14
N LYS A 489 4.94 14.87 2.04
CA LYS A 489 3.69 14.12 1.95
C LYS A 489 3.85 12.78 2.65
N GLU A 490 2.94 12.49 3.57
CA GLU A 490 2.97 11.25 4.34
C GLU A 490 2.04 10.21 3.75
N GLY A 491 2.50 8.96 3.74
CA GLY A 491 1.73 7.84 3.24
C GLY A 491 2.48 6.53 3.41
N ASP A 492 1.73 5.45 3.47
CA ASP A 492 2.28 4.11 3.38
C ASP A 492 2.12 3.63 1.95
N PHE A 493 3.05 2.79 1.50
CA PHE A 493 3.01 2.24 0.16
C PHE A 493 3.40 0.78 0.13
N VAL A 494 3.05 0.12 -0.97
CA VAL A 494 3.56 -1.17 -1.38
C VAL A 494 4.22 -1.01 -2.74
N LEU A 495 5.47 -1.44 -2.84
CA LEU A 495 6.18 -1.55 -4.10
C LEU A 495 6.22 -3.02 -4.52
N ARG A 496 5.75 -3.32 -5.72
CA ARG A 496 5.76 -4.65 -6.30
C ARG A 496 6.61 -4.63 -7.56
N VAL A 497 7.53 -5.57 -7.68
CA VAL A 497 8.39 -5.73 -8.85
C VAL A 497 8.18 -7.12 -9.39
N PHE A 498 7.81 -7.23 -10.67
CA PHE A 498 7.60 -8.50 -11.36
C PHE A 498 8.57 -8.59 -12.54
N SER A 499 9.32 -9.68 -12.68
CA SER A 499 10.17 -9.93 -13.85
C SER A 499 9.84 -11.24 -14.52
N GLU A 500 9.96 -11.29 -15.86
CA GLU A 500 9.64 -12.49 -16.64
C GLU A 500 10.60 -13.65 -16.35
N LYS A 501 11.83 -13.32 -15.98
CA LYS A 501 12.87 -14.24 -15.53
C LYS A 501 13.18 -14.02 -14.06
N PRO A 502 13.71 -15.03 -13.34
CA PRO A 502 14.22 -14.84 -12.00
C PRO A 502 15.19 -13.66 -11.92
N ALA A 503 14.98 -12.80 -10.95
CA ALA A 503 15.81 -11.65 -10.64
C ALA A 503 16.05 -11.59 -9.14
N ASN A 504 17.15 -10.96 -8.71
CA ASN A 504 17.38 -10.73 -7.30
C ASN A 504 16.81 -9.36 -6.93
N TYR A 505 16.14 -9.30 -5.78
CA TYR A 505 15.57 -8.07 -5.26
C TYR A 505 16.07 -7.86 -3.84
N GLU A 506 16.37 -6.62 -3.47
CA GLU A 506 16.71 -6.24 -2.10
C GLU A 506 16.17 -4.84 -1.79
N GLU A 507 15.83 -4.60 -0.53
CA GLU A 507 15.72 -3.23 -0.02
C GLU A 507 17.13 -2.67 0.16
N LEU A 508 17.37 -1.50 -0.43
CA LEU A 508 18.67 -0.86 -0.43
C LEU A 508 18.70 0.21 0.65
N ASP A 509 19.19 -0.17 1.83
CA ASP A 509 19.27 0.68 3.02
C ASP A 509 20.61 0.44 3.74
N ASP A 510 20.95 1.34 4.68
CA ASP A 510 22.18 1.23 5.48
C ASP A 510 22.07 0.08 6.51
N ASP A 511 23.10 -0.78 6.57
CA ASP A 511 23.21 -1.80 7.63
C ASP A 511 23.30 -1.16 9.02
N VAL A 512 22.65 -1.79 10.01
CA VAL A 512 22.64 -1.31 11.40
C VAL A 512 24.01 -1.55 12.03
N THR A 513 24.85 -0.52 12.05
CA THR A 513 26.22 -0.59 12.57
C THR A 513 26.56 0.61 13.44
N ALA A 514 27.42 0.39 14.43
CA ALA A 514 27.94 1.41 15.32
C ALA A 514 29.47 1.30 15.41
N GLU A 515 30.15 2.20 14.71
CA GLU A 515 31.61 2.38 14.70
C GLU A 515 32.00 3.50 15.67
N LEU A 516 31.89 3.21 16.95
CA LEU A 516 32.25 4.14 18.02
C LEU A 516 33.73 4.03 18.35
N PRO A 517 34.42 5.14 18.67
CA PRO A 517 35.78 5.10 19.20
C PRO A 517 35.81 4.24 20.46
N ALA A 518 36.86 3.44 20.61
CA ALA A 518 37.08 2.66 21.82
C ALA A 518 37.10 3.61 23.03
N GLU A 519 36.33 3.28 24.07
CA GLU A 519 36.45 3.97 25.34
C GLU A 519 37.86 3.72 25.88
N THR A 520 38.59 4.81 26.07
CA THR A 520 39.93 4.73 26.64
C THR A 520 39.74 4.56 28.14
N GLU A 521 40.15 3.43 28.69
CA GLU A 521 40.31 3.29 30.14
C GLU A 521 41.45 4.23 30.55
N LEU A 522 41.08 5.39 31.08
CA LEU A 522 42.02 6.42 31.48
C LEU A 522 42.40 6.21 32.94
N ASP A 523 43.70 6.09 33.18
CA ASP A 523 44.26 6.20 34.52
C ASP A 523 44.21 7.67 34.94
N GLU A 524 43.92 7.96 36.22
CA GLU A 524 43.86 9.36 36.69
C GLU A 524 45.12 10.15 36.32
N SER A 525 46.29 9.51 36.27
CA SER A 525 47.56 10.13 35.88
C SER A 525 47.57 10.76 34.48
N GLN A 526 46.67 10.33 33.60
CA GLN A 526 46.55 10.81 32.22
C GLN A 526 45.63 12.03 32.07
N ILE A 527 44.89 12.39 33.12
CA ILE A 527 43.97 13.52 33.14
C ILE A 527 44.72 14.80 33.54
N ASP A 528 44.60 15.84 32.73
CA ASP A 528 45.24 17.14 32.96
C ASP A 528 44.89 17.75 34.33
N ALA A 529 45.86 18.40 34.96
CA ALA A 529 45.71 19.00 36.28
C ALA A 529 44.63 20.08 36.34
N GLY A 530 44.42 20.82 35.25
CA GLY A 530 43.34 21.79 35.10
C GLY A 530 41.96 21.13 35.11
N PHE A 531 41.80 19.99 34.44
CA PHE A 531 40.54 19.24 34.47
C PHE A 531 40.27 18.63 35.85
N LYS A 532 41.29 18.11 36.53
CA LYS A 532 41.16 17.64 37.92
C LYS A 532 40.74 18.76 38.87
N SER A 533 41.29 19.96 38.69
CA SER A 533 40.89 21.14 39.48
C SER A 533 39.44 21.52 39.21
N LEU A 534 39.01 21.49 37.95
CA LEU A 534 37.62 21.75 37.57
C LEU A 534 36.68 20.70 38.18
N PHE A 535 37.01 19.41 38.08
CA PHE A 535 36.22 18.34 38.68
C PHE A 535 36.07 18.52 40.19
N ARG A 536 37.16 18.79 40.93
CA ARG A 536 37.09 19.04 42.38
C ARG A 536 36.20 20.23 42.75
N GLN A 537 36.17 21.25 41.91
CA GLN A 537 35.30 22.41 42.14
C GLN A 537 33.82 22.08 41.91
N LEU A 538 33.53 21.06 41.10
CA LEU A 538 32.20 20.68 40.66
C LEU A 538 31.60 19.49 41.45
N ALA A 539 32.44 18.55 41.90
CA ALA A 539 32.07 17.29 42.56
C ALA A 539 31.97 17.38 44.09
N GLY A 540 32.04 18.58 44.66
CA GLY A 540 31.82 18.79 46.09
C GLY A 540 32.77 18.02 47.02
N GLU A 541 32.27 17.65 48.20
CA GLU A 541 33.05 16.95 49.25
C GLU A 541 33.09 15.43 49.03
N ASP A 542 32.10 14.86 48.34
CA ASP A 542 32.01 13.43 48.04
C ASP A 542 32.84 13.01 46.83
N MET A 543 33.44 13.96 46.11
CA MET A 543 34.34 13.71 44.97
C MET A 543 33.69 12.91 43.85
N GLU A 544 32.36 12.98 43.76
CA GLU A 544 31.52 12.32 42.78
C GLU A 544 30.53 13.35 42.22
N ILE A 545 30.17 13.24 40.94
CA ILE A 545 29.17 14.12 40.33
C ILE A 545 27.85 13.38 40.18
N SER A 546 26.81 13.87 40.87
CA SER A 546 25.44 13.37 40.72
C SER A 546 24.77 13.86 39.44
N ALA A 547 23.64 13.23 39.08
CA ALA A 547 22.78 13.67 37.97
C ALA A 547 22.39 15.15 38.06
N THR A 548 22.01 15.62 39.25
CA THR A 548 21.61 17.02 39.45
C THR A 548 22.77 18.00 39.31
N GLU A 549 23.97 17.61 39.73
CA GLU A 549 25.18 18.44 39.60
C GLU A 549 25.65 18.50 38.15
N LEU A 550 25.69 17.35 37.48
CA LEU A 550 26.00 17.28 36.04
C LEU A 550 25.04 18.15 35.24
N GLN A 551 23.76 18.22 35.65
CA GLN A 551 22.75 19.03 34.97
C GLN A 551 23.04 20.51 35.16
N THR A 552 23.41 20.90 36.37
CA THR A 552 23.76 22.28 36.69
C THR A 552 25.03 22.73 35.97
N ILE A 553 26.00 21.82 35.83
CA ILE A 553 27.26 22.04 35.11
C ILE A 553 26.98 22.26 33.62
N LEU A 554 26.24 21.34 33.01
CA LEU A 554 25.92 21.42 31.60
C LEU A 554 24.99 22.60 31.30
N ASN A 555 24.04 22.91 32.17
CA ASN A 555 23.18 24.10 32.06
C ASN A 555 23.94 25.44 32.14
N ARG A 556 25.09 25.47 32.83
CA ARG A 556 25.97 26.66 32.86
C ARG A 556 26.75 26.85 31.57
N ILE A 557 26.90 25.78 30.79
CA ILE A 557 27.71 25.73 29.57
C ILE A 557 26.81 25.69 28.32
N MET A 558 25.57 25.23 28.46
CA MET A 558 24.57 24.98 27.42
C MET A 558 23.17 25.35 27.94
N THR A 559 22.35 26.01 27.14
CA THR A 559 21.05 26.53 27.57
C THR A 559 19.91 25.53 27.36
N LYS A 560 19.41 24.91 28.45
CA LYS A 560 18.12 24.17 28.67
C LYS A 560 18.23 22.64 28.87
N ARG A 561 17.07 22.01 29.19
CA ARG A 561 16.79 21.09 30.33
C ARG A 561 16.47 19.64 29.89
N GLU A 562 16.62 18.71 30.87
CA GLU A 562 16.20 17.28 30.91
C GLU A 562 17.23 16.18 30.54
N PHE A 563 18.53 16.48 30.62
CA PHE A 563 19.62 15.61 30.14
C PHE A 563 19.91 14.28 30.90
N LEU A 564 19.52 14.05 32.18
CA LEU A 564 20.44 13.31 33.08
C LEU A 564 20.05 12.05 33.84
N ASP A 565 18.79 11.62 33.89
CA ASP A 565 18.46 10.44 34.71
C ASP A 565 18.96 9.11 34.11
N ARG A 566 19.40 9.08 32.84
CA ARG A 566 19.72 7.83 32.11
C ARG A 566 21.18 7.64 31.69
N VAL A 567 22.01 8.68 31.74
CA VAL A 567 23.44 8.60 31.34
C VAL A 567 24.31 7.91 32.41
N LEU A 568 23.80 7.81 33.64
CA LEU A 568 24.56 7.54 34.87
C LEU A 568 24.47 6.11 35.40
N GLN A 569 24.06 5.12 34.60
CA GLN A 569 23.84 3.74 35.06
C GLN A 569 24.90 2.74 34.57
N THR A 570 26.18 3.06 34.71
CA THR A 570 27.28 2.10 34.41
C THR A 570 27.78 1.30 35.62
N ASP A 571 27.61 1.81 36.84
CA ASP A 571 28.15 1.19 38.07
C ASP A 571 27.10 0.93 39.18
N GLY A 572 25.85 1.37 38.97
CA GLY A 572 24.77 1.26 39.96
C GLY A 572 24.84 2.27 41.11
N SER A 573 25.83 3.17 41.13
CA SER A 573 25.97 4.23 42.15
C SER A 573 25.08 5.46 41.84
N GLY A 574 24.78 5.68 40.55
CA GLY A 574 24.04 6.85 40.07
C GLY A 574 24.83 8.15 40.09
N LYS A 575 26.16 8.07 40.23
CA LYS A 575 27.10 9.20 40.24
C LYS A 575 28.33 8.91 39.39
N LEU A 576 29.13 9.94 39.06
CA LEU A 576 30.34 9.80 38.24
C LEU A 576 31.60 10.10 39.04
N GLY A 577 32.56 9.18 38.96
CA GLY A 577 33.94 9.45 39.36
C GLY A 577 34.69 10.36 38.36
N LEU A 578 35.91 10.75 38.72
CA LEU A 578 36.74 11.65 37.90
C LEU A 578 37.00 11.13 36.48
N THR A 579 37.33 9.84 36.34
CA THR A 579 37.65 9.20 35.06
C THR A 579 36.40 9.09 34.18
N GLU A 580 35.29 8.66 34.75
CA GLU A 580 34.00 8.52 34.06
C GLU A 580 33.46 9.88 33.60
N PHE A 581 33.53 10.90 34.46
CA PHE A 581 33.15 12.27 34.09
C PHE A 581 34.04 12.82 32.98
N HIS A 582 35.34 12.52 33.00
CA HIS A 582 36.25 12.96 31.93
C HIS A 582 35.90 12.31 30.57
N VAL A 583 35.64 11.00 30.56
CA VAL A 583 35.19 10.27 29.35
C VAL A 583 33.89 10.86 28.83
N LEU A 584 32.91 11.10 29.70
CA LEU A 584 31.64 11.72 29.31
C LEU A 584 31.84 13.15 28.76
N TRP A 585 32.72 13.93 29.37
CA TRP A 585 33.01 15.30 28.94
C TRP A 585 33.63 15.36 27.54
N GLU A 586 34.61 14.50 27.25
CA GLU A 586 35.22 14.42 25.92
C GLU A 586 34.22 13.92 24.86
N LYS A 587 33.30 13.01 25.23
CA LYS A 587 32.18 12.61 24.37
C LYS A 587 31.25 13.78 24.04
N ILE A 588 30.80 14.54 25.05
CA ILE A 588 29.93 15.71 24.84
C ILE A 588 30.61 16.74 23.94
N LYS A 589 31.91 17.01 24.13
CA LYS A 589 32.68 17.89 23.23
C LYS A 589 32.71 17.38 21.79
N ARG A 590 32.90 16.08 21.59
CA ARG A 590 32.87 15.47 20.25
C ARG A 590 31.50 15.67 19.60
N TYR A 591 30.42 15.38 20.33
CA TYR A 591 29.06 15.58 19.83
C TYR A 591 28.75 17.05 19.55
N LEU A 592 29.25 17.99 20.37
CA LEU A 592 29.12 19.42 20.09
C LEU A 592 29.84 19.85 18.81
N THR A 593 31.02 19.28 18.55
CA THR A 593 31.76 19.53 17.30
C THR A 593 30.96 19.04 16.09
N ILE A 594 30.39 17.83 16.17
CA ILE A 594 29.55 17.26 15.10
C ILE A 594 28.30 18.13 14.92
N PHE A 595 27.58 18.47 15.98
CA PHE A 595 26.39 19.30 15.91
C PHE A 595 26.66 20.63 15.21
N ARG A 596 27.74 21.34 15.59
CA ARG A 596 28.14 22.61 14.97
C ARG A 596 28.58 22.48 13.52
N GLN A 597 29.03 21.29 13.09
CA GLN A 597 29.38 21.04 11.69
C GLN A 597 28.13 20.97 10.81
N PHE A 598 27.01 20.51 11.36
CA PHE A 598 25.75 20.32 10.64
C PHE A 598 24.71 21.42 10.89
N ASP A 599 24.81 22.19 11.98
CA ASP A 599 24.09 23.46 12.21
C ASP A 599 24.73 24.61 11.41
N LEU A 600 24.61 24.53 10.07
CA LEU A 600 25.28 25.46 9.15
C LEU A 600 24.79 26.90 9.29
N ASP A 601 23.51 27.07 9.64
CA ASP A 601 22.89 28.38 9.82
C ASP A 601 23.07 28.97 11.22
N LYS A 602 23.67 28.20 12.14
CA LYS A 602 23.89 28.56 13.55
C LYS A 602 22.59 28.93 14.25
N SER A 603 21.49 28.30 13.84
CA SER A 603 20.18 28.47 14.47
C SER A 603 20.17 27.90 15.89
N GLY A 604 21.13 27.03 16.23
CA GLY A 604 21.13 26.27 17.48
C GLY A 604 20.29 24.99 17.37
N THR A 605 19.83 24.64 16.18
CA THR A 605 19.02 23.46 15.88
C THR A 605 19.46 22.83 14.57
N MET A 606 19.32 21.51 14.45
CA MET A 606 19.50 20.80 13.19
C MET A 606 18.15 20.41 12.61
N SER A 607 18.01 20.49 11.30
CA SER A 607 16.90 19.83 10.62
C SER A 607 17.01 18.31 10.75
N SER A 608 15.89 17.64 10.58
CA SER A 608 15.85 16.18 10.50
C SER A 608 16.75 15.61 9.38
N TYR A 609 17.02 16.34 8.30
CA TYR A 609 17.93 15.88 7.24
C TYR A 609 19.40 15.92 7.67
N GLU A 610 19.79 16.98 8.37
CA GLU A 610 21.12 17.14 8.97
C GLU A 610 21.36 16.09 10.05
N MET A 611 20.32 15.76 10.82
CA MET A 611 20.36 14.70 11.84
C MET A 611 20.82 13.36 11.26
N ARG A 612 20.37 12.97 10.06
CA ARG A 612 20.82 11.72 9.41
C ARG A 612 22.34 11.72 9.18
N MET A 613 22.86 12.83 8.65
CA MET A 613 24.30 12.95 8.38
C MET A 613 25.11 13.06 9.68
N ALA A 614 24.56 13.71 10.71
CA ALA A 614 25.18 13.86 12.01
C ALA A 614 25.31 12.52 12.76
N LEU A 615 24.30 11.64 12.66
CA LEU A 615 24.37 10.27 13.21
C LEU A 615 25.48 9.46 12.53
N GLU A 616 25.58 9.54 11.20
CA GLU A 616 26.63 8.86 10.44
C GLU A 616 28.03 9.39 10.81
N ALA A 617 28.19 10.70 10.95
CA ALA A 617 29.43 11.32 11.42
C ALA A 617 29.79 10.96 12.88
N ALA A 618 28.79 10.66 13.71
CA ALA A 618 28.99 10.16 15.06
C ALA A 618 29.42 8.67 15.10
N GLY A 619 29.26 7.95 13.99
CA GLY A 619 29.62 6.54 13.82
C GLY A 619 28.43 5.59 13.78
N PHE A 620 27.20 6.08 13.66
CA PHE A 620 25.99 5.26 13.59
C PHE A 620 25.44 5.21 12.16
N LYS A 621 25.36 4.00 11.59
CA LYS A 621 24.59 3.74 10.37
C LYS A 621 23.35 2.96 10.74
N LEU A 622 22.20 3.44 10.31
CA LEU A 622 20.89 2.97 10.73
C LEU A 622 19.96 2.95 9.53
N THR A 623 19.04 1.99 9.51
CA THR A 623 18.00 1.90 8.49
C THR A 623 17.05 3.10 8.53
N ASN A 624 16.36 3.35 7.43
CA ASN A 624 15.27 4.31 7.29
C ASN A 624 14.24 4.18 8.40
N HIS A 625 13.88 2.95 8.77
CA HIS A 625 12.88 2.71 9.81
C HIS A 625 13.36 3.13 11.21
N LEU A 626 14.60 2.79 11.59
CA LEU A 626 15.17 3.25 12.86
C LEU A 626 15.33 4.77 12.88
N PHE A 627 15.72 5.36 11.75
CA PHE A 627 15.83 6.80 11.60
C PHE A 627 14.48 7.50 11.79
N GLN A 628 13.40 6.97 11.21
CA GLN A 628 12.03 7.48 11.43
C GLN A 628 11.66 7.49 12.92
N LEU A 629 11.97 6.41 13.66
CA LEU A 629 11.70 6.34 15.11
C LEU A 629 12.50 7.37 15.91
N ILE A 630 13.74 7.64 15.49
CA ILE A 630 14.57 8.69 16.09
C ILE A 630 13.92 10.06 15.87
N ILE A 631 13.54 10.39 14.64
CA ILE A 631 12.86 11.65 14.31
C ILE A 631 11.59 11.80 15.14
N LEU A 632 10.70 10.80 15.14
CA LEU A 632 9.45 10.85 15.93
C LEU A 632 9.66 11.05 17.43
N ARG A 633 10.80 10.63 17.99
CA ARG A 633 11.04 10.68 19.43
C ARG A 633 11.82 11.91 19.90
N TYR A 634 12.72 12.42 19.06
CA TYR A 634 13.74 13.40 19.43
C TYR A 634 13.65 14.71 18.64
N THR A 635 12.68 14.88 17.74
CA THR A 635 12.43 16.18 17.11
C THR A 635 11.31 16.92 17.81
N GLU A 636 11.40 18.24 17.80
CA GLU A 636 10.33 19.14 18.18
C GLU A 636 9.20 19.15 17.12
N ALA A 637 8.10 19.85 17.42
CA ALA A 637 6.91 19.89 16.55
C ALA A 637 7.18 20.47 15.14
N ASP A 638 8.25 21.25 14.98
CA ASP A 638 8.72 21.80 13.71
C ASP A 638 9.75 20.93 12.99
N LEU A 639 10.01 19.71 13.50
CA LEU A 639 11.02 18.75 13.03
C LEU A 639 12.47 19.21 13.23
N ALA A 640 12.69 20.22 14.08
CA ALA A 640 14.02 20.62 14.51
C ALA A 640 14.52 19.71 15.64
N VAL A 641 15.84 19.48 15.67
CA VAL A 641 16.54 18.74 16.72
C VAL A 641 17.51 19.70 17.38
N ASP A 642 17.28 20.03 18.64
CA ASP A 642 18.24 20.80 19.44
C ASP A 642 19.41 19.93 19.93
N PHE A 643 20.40 20.57 20.52
CA PHE A 643 21.59 19.87 21.00
C PHE A 643 21.27 18.84 22.09
N ASP A 644 20.31 19.15 22.96
CA ASP A 644 19.94 18.29 24.09
C ASP A 644 19.33 16.98 23.61
N ASN A 645 18.37 17.05 22.67
CA ASN A 645 17.78 15.87 22.05
C ASN A 645 18.79 15.09 21.22
N PHE A 646 19.72 15.78 20.52
CA PHE A 646 20.78 15.13 19.75
C PHE A 646 21.69 14.27 20.64
N VAL A 647 22.22 14.82 21.73
CA VAL A 647 23.10 14.08 22.65
C VAL A 647 22.33 12.94 23.33
N THR A 648 21.10 13.20 23.76
CA THR A 648 20.26 12.18 24.40
C THR A 648 20.03 10.98 23.47
N CYS A 649 19.78 11.24 22.19
CA CYS A 649 19.65 10.20 21.17
C CYS A 649 20.95 9.39 21.03
N LEU A 650 22.10 10.04 20.88
CA LEU A 650 23.39 9.37 20.69
C LEU A 650 23.79 8.51 21.88
N VAL A 651 23.65 9.02 23.11
CA VAL A 651 23.99 8.27 24.33
C VAL A 651 23.08 7.06 24.48
N ARG A 652 21.77 7.22 24.20
CA ARG A 652 20.84 6.08 24.26
C ARG A 652 21.15 5.03 23.20
N LEU A 653 21.44 5.44 21.97
CA LEU A 653 21.86 4.51 20.91
C LEU A 653 23.12 3.76 21.33
N GLU A 654 24.16 4.47 21.77
CA GLU A 654 25.39 3.85 22.26
C GLU A 654 25.12 2.82 23.36
N THR A 655 24.31 3.18 24.35
CA THR A 655 23.93 2.27 25.45
C THR A 655 23.25 1.03 24.92
N MET A 656 22.27 1.17 24.02
CA MET A 656 21.56 0.03 23.42
C MET A 656 22.50 -0.89 22.64
N PHE A 657 23.41 -0.34 21.83
CA PHE A 657 24.42 -1.14 21.11
C PHE A 657 25.37 -1.87 22.05
N LYS A 658 25.82 -1.22 23.13
CA LYS A 658 26.69 -1.85 24.14
C LYS A 658 25.96 -2.99 24.85
N THR A 659 24.77 -2.71 25.38
CA THR A 659 23.94 -3.72 26.06
C THR A 659 23.68 -4.93 25.16
N PHE A 660 23.33 -4.69 23.90
CA PHE A 660 23.13 -5.78 22.93
C PHE A 660 24.40 -6.62 22.74
N LYS A 661 25.55 -5.97 22.46
CA LYS A 661 26.84 -6.67 22.28
C LYS A 661 27.32 -7.40 23.54
N THR A 662 26.99 -6.92 24.73
CA THR A 662 27.33 -7.59 25.99
C THR A 662 26.48 -8.84 26.23
N LEU A 663 25.23 -8.81 25.77
CA LEU A 663 24.27 -9.93 25.94
C LEU A 663 24.37 -10.97 24.82
N ASP A 664 24.73 -10.57 23.61
CA ASP A 664 24.97 -11.44 22.44
C ASP A 664 26.35 -12.12 22.55
N THR A 665 26.47 -13.06 23.49
CA THR A 665 27.76 -13.70 23.83
C THR A 665 28.29 -14.66 22.76
N ASP A 666 27.41 -15.18 21.90
CA ASP A 666 27.72 -16.09 20.80
C ASP A 666 27.78 -15.39 19.42
N ALA A 667 27.48 -14.09 19.36
CA ALA A 667 27.55 -13.26 18.17
C ALA A 667 26.67 -13.78 17.02
N ASP A 668 25.52 -14.38 17.36
CA ASP A 668 24.55 -14.87 16.40
C ASP A 668 23.56 -13.78 15.93
N GLY A 669 23.63 -12.60 16.56
CA GLY A 669 22.78 -11.45 16.26
C GLY A 669 21.40 -11.51 16.94
N VAL A 670 21.22 -12.38 17.94
CA VAL A 670 19.97 -12.56 18.67
C VAL A 670 20.22 -12.56 20.18
N ILE A 671 19.38 -11.85 20.94
CA ILE A 671 19.42 -11.88 22.41
C ILE A 671 18.13 -12.47 22.96
N GLN A 672 18.23 -13.23 24.05
CA GLN A 672 17.08 -13.79 24.76
C GLN A 672 16.95 -13.14 26.13
N LEU A 673 15.78 -12.56 26.38
CA LEU A 673 15.45 -11.88 27.64
C LEU A 673 14.14 -12.44 28.18
N ASN A 674 14.09 -12.69 29.49
CA ASN A 674 12.83 -12.91 30.18
C ASN A 674 12.24 -11.57 30.69
N PHE A 675 10.98 -11.58 31.11
CA PHE A 675 10.28 -10.36 31.56
C PHE A 675 10.99 -9.60 32.70
N PHE A 676 11.77 -10.28 33.54
CA PHE A 676 12.50 -9.65 34.65
C PHE A 676 13.89 -9.12 34.25
N GLN A 677 14.34 -9.40 33.04
CA GLN A 677 15.62 -8.95 32.49
C GLN A 677 15.46 -7.75 31.52
N VAL A 678 14.22 -7.38 31.18
CA VAL A 678 13.85 -6.19 30.39
C VAL A 678 13.51 -5.05 31.33
#